data_AF-A0A8X7VC83-F1
#
_entry.id   AF-A0A8X7VC83-F1
#
_cell.length_a   1.000
_cell.length_b   1.000
_cell.length_c   1.000
_cell.angle_alpha   90.00
_cell.angle_beta   90.00
_cell.angle_gamma   90.00
#
_symmetry.space_group_name_H-M   'P 1'
#
loop_
_entity.id
_entity.type
_entity.pdbx_description
1 polymer ?
#
loop_
_entity_poly.entity_id
_entity_poly.type
_entity_poly.pdbx_seq_one_letter_code
_entity_poly.pdbx_strand_id
1 'polypeptide(L)'
;MVGTFNRAGEVQAFDEMKIGVKGLVDAGITKIPLMFHNPQATVTNAKPPSTLTIPTIDLGGGVFESTVTRKEVAKKFKDAMEKFGFFQAINHGIPLEVMEKMKEGIRAFHEQDPEARKRFYSREKNKAIKYNTNSDLYDAPAASWRDTLSCFMFPDVPKTDELPDICREIMLDYSKRVMMFGELIFELISESLGLKPNHLKEMDCAKGLLMLCHCYPPCPEPDLTLGATQHTDRSFITILLQDHIGGLQVLHDGYWIDVPPNPNALILNCFFFLQLITNDKFVSVEHRVLANGGKEPRTSVASFFVHPPSISPRVYGPIKELLSEENPPKYRETTPEASNHYVARKLSLFPFIKHSKKKLESNCVMAGRFDRAGEVKAFDEMKIGVKGLVDNGITKIPRIFHNPQATVTNPKPPSTLTIPTIDLGGGVFESTVTRKEVTEKVKGAMEKFGFFQAINHGIPLEVLEKMKDGIRAFHAQDPEARKRFYSREKTKAIKYNSNSDLYDAPAASWRDTLSCFMFPDVPKTDDLPDICREIMLDYSKRVMMFGELIFELISESLGLKPNHLKEMDCAKGLLMLCHCYPPCPEPDLTLGATQHTDRSFITILLQDHIGGLQVLHDGYWIDVPPNPNALILNLITNDKFVSVEHRVLANGGKEPRTSVASFFVHPPSISPRVYGPIKELLSEENPPKYRETTPEASNHYVARKRDGNNSLSHLRI
;
A
#
# COMPACT_ATOMS: atom_id res chain seq x y z
N MET A 1 -6.36 25.13 -27.66
CA MET A 1 -5.67 24.82 -26.40
C MET A 1 -6.72 24.40 -25.39
N VAL A 2 -6.91 23.09 -25.18
CA VAL A 2 -7.77 22.59 -24.09
C VAL A 2 -6.87 22.44 -22.88
N GLY A 3 -7.05 23.31 -21.88
CA GLY A 3 -6.27 23.25 -20.64
C GLY A 3 -6.45 21.90 -19.96
N THR A 4 -5.34 21.25 -19.61
CA THR A 4 -5.34 20.00 -18.85
C THR A 4 -5.96 20.24 -17.48
N PHE A 5 -7.05 19.53 -17.17
CA PHE A 5 -7.74 19.59 -15.87
C PHE A 5 -6.78 19.23 -14.71
N ASN A 6 -6.54 20.18 -13.81
CA ASN A 6 -5.70 19.99 -12.62
C ASN A 6 -6.56 19.58 -11.40
N ARG A 7 -6.90 18.29 -11.32
CA ARG A 7 -7.66 17.74 -10.17
C ARG A 7 -6.97 17.99 -8.83
N ALA A 8 -5.65 17.88 -8.77
CA ALA A 8 -4.90 18.02 -7.52
C ALA A 8 -5.06 19.43 -6.92
N GLY A 9 -4.97 20.46 -7.77
CA GLY A 9 -5.21 21.85 -7.35
C GLY A 9 -6.65 22.10 -6.91
N GLU A 10 -7.64 21.55 -7.62
CA GLU A 10 -9.06 21.71 -7.25
C GLU A 10 -9.38 21.02 -5.92
N VAL A 11 -8.87 19.80 -5.72
CA VAL A 11 -8.99 19.06 -4.46
C VAL A 11 -8.35 19.80 -3.30
N GLN A 12 -7.13 20.31 -3.49
CA GLN A 12 -6.43 21.06 -2.45
C GLN A 12 -7.19 22.33 -2.07
N ALA A 13 -7.62 23.13 -3.07
CA ALA A 13 -8.37 24.36 -2.83
C ALA A 13 -9.69 24.07 -2.10
N PHE A 14 -10.44 23.05 -2.52
CA PHE A 14 -11.67 22.64 -1.84
C PHE A 14 -11.42 22.19 -0.39
N ASP A 15 -10.37 21.40 -0.16
CA ASP A 15 -10.03 20.89 1.17
C ASP A 15 -9.62 22.01 2.14
N GLU A 16 -8.87 23.00 1.64
CA GLU A 16 -8.44 24.19 2.41
C GLU A 16 -9.62 25.05 2.88
N MET A 17 -10.74 25.07 2.13
CA MET A 17 -11.95 25.79 2.52
C MET A 17 -12.61 25.18 3.78
N LYS A 18 -12.52 23.85 3.96
CA LYS A 18 -13.10 23.11 5.10
C LYS A 18 -14.61 23.30 5.29
N ILE A 19 -15.34 23.71 4.25
CA ILE A 19 -16.78 23.98 4.30
C ILE A 19 -17.64 22.78 3.85
N GLY A 20 -17.02 21.81 3.18
CA GLY A 20 -17.67 20.63 2.62
C GLY A 20 -18.56 20.91 1.40
N VAL A 21 -19.19 19.88 0.84
CA VAL A 21 -20.10 20.04 -0.32
C VAL A 21 -21.34 20.85 0.06
N LYS A 22 -21.81 20.77 1.30
CA LYS A 22 -22.91 21.59 1.81
C LYS A 22 -22.56 23.07 1.74
N GLY A 23 -21.33 23.45 2.07
CA GLY A 23 -20.86 24.82 1.96
C GLY A 23 -20.83 25.33 0.51
N LEU A 24 -20.53 24.46 -0.47
CA LEU A 24 -20.65 24.84 -1.88
C LEU A 24 -22.11 25.10 -2.27
N VAL A 25 -23.04 24.24 -1.84
CA VAL A 25 -24.47 24.43 -2.10
C VAL A 25 -24.98 25.71 -1.46
N ASP A 26 -24.56 26.01 -0.24
CA ASP A 26 -24.93 27.25 0.47
C ASP A 26 -24.38 28.50 -0.23
N ALA A 27 -23.25 28.37 -0.95
CA ALA A 27 -22.70 29.42 -1.80
C ALA A 27 -23.43 29.57 -3.15
N GLY A 28 -24.47 28.77 -3.41
CA GLY A 28 -25.34 28.91 -4.59
C GLY A 28 -24.72 28.42 -5.89
N ILE A 29 -23.83 27.42 -5.84
CA ILE A 29 -23.24 26.86 -7.07
C ILE A 29 -24.34 26.29 -7.99
N THR A 30 -24.18 26.51 -9.30
CA THR A 30 -25.07 25.95 -10.33
C THR A 30 -24.41 24.83 -11.12
N LYS A 31 -23.11 24.59 -10.90
CA LYS A 31 -22.32 23.52 -11.52
C LYS A 31 -21.42 22.90 -10.47
N ILE A 32 -21.25 21.59 -10.53
CA ILE A 32 -20.37 20.89 -9.59
C ILE A 32 -18.91 20.96 -10.09
N PRO A 33 -17.92 21.12 -9.18
CA PRO A 33 -16.51 21.04 -9.51
C PRO A 33 -16.14 19.73 -10.23
N LEU A 34 -15.17 19.78 -11.14
CA LEU A 34 -14.82 18.64 -12.02
C LEU A 34 -14.31 17.43 -11.21
N MET A 35 -13.71 17.65 -10.05
CA MET A 35 -13.28 16.58 -9.14
C MET A 35 -14.42 15.68 -8.63
N PHE A 36 -15.68 16.10 -8.73
CA PHE A 36 -16.86 15.30 -8.40
C PHE A 36 -17.44 14.54 -9.60
N HIS A 37 -16.97 14.81 -10.82
CA HIS A 37 -17.48 14.18 -12.03
C HIS A 37 -17.09 12.70 -12.05
N ASN A 38 -18.08 11.82 -12.03
CA ASN A 38 -17.89 10.38 -12.04
C ASN A 38 -18.52 9.76 -13.29
N PRO A 39 -17.72 9.19 -14.22
CA PRO A 39 -18.24 8.53 -15.42
C PRO A 39 -19.21 7.38 -15.16
N GLN A 40 -19.21 6.78 -13.97
CA GLN A 40 -20.18 5.73 -13.61
C GLN A 40 -21.57 6.28 -13.26
N ALA A 41 -21.70 7.59 -13.02
CA ALA A 41 -22.99 8.23 -12.77
C ALA A 41 -23.87 8.26 -14.03
N THR A 42 -23.25 8.38 -15.21
CA THR A 42 -23.95 8.51 -16.50
C THR A 42 -24.27 7.16 -17.17
N VAL A 43 -23.87 6.03 -16.58
CA VAL A 43 -24.13 4.69 -17.14
C VAL A 43 -25.61 4.34 -16.96
N THR A 44 -26.36 4.33 -18.07
CA THR A 44 -27.73 3.83 -18.11
C THR A 44 -27.76 2.32 -17.94
N ASN A 45 -28.35 1.84 -16.84
CA ASN A 45 -28.51 0.41 -16.56
C ASN A 45 -29.91 -0.07 -16.95
N ALA A 46 -30.03 -1.35 -17.30
CA ALA A 46 -31.33 -2.00 -17.48
C ALA A 46 -32.15 -1.92 -16.19
N LYS A 47 -33.46 -1.66 -16.32
CA LYS A 47 -34.36 -1.63 -15.16
C LYS A 47 -34.55 -3.05 -14.59
N PRO A 48 -34.54 -3.23 -13.26
CA PRO A 48 -34.85 -4.51 -12.66
C PRO A 48 -36.30 -4.94 -12.95
N PRO A 49 -36.60 -6.25 -12.98
CA PRO A 49 -37.95 -6.75 -12.95
C PRO A 49 -38.69 -6.22 -11.71
N SER A 50 -39.98 -5.87 -11.85
CA SER A 50 -40.79 -5.34 -10.73
C SER A 50 -40.96 -6.32 -9.56
N THR A 51 -40.68 -7.60 -9.77
CA THR A 51 -40.72 -8.66 -8.75
C THR A 51 -39.47 -8.71 -7.87
N LEU A 52 -38.40 -7.98 -8.23
CA LEU A 52 -37.12 -8.04 -7.55
C LEU A 52 -37.00 -6.91 -6.51
N THR A 53 -37.26 -7.24 -5.24
CA THR A 53 -37.25 -6.29 -4.12
C THR A 53 -36.37 -6.78 -2.98
N ILE A 54 -35.70 -5.85 -2.28
CA ILE A 54 -34.95 -6.18 -1.06
C ILE A 54 -35.92 -6.70 0.02
N PRO A 55 -35.62 -7.86 0.65
CA PRO A 55 -36.53 -8.47 1.62
C PRO A 55 -36.71 -7.60 2.87
N THR A 56 -37.90 -7.68 3.46
CA THR A 56 -38.21 -7.08 4.76
C THR A 56 -38.46 -8.19 5.78
N ILE A 57 -37.80 -8.11 6.94
CA ILE A 57 -37.88 -9.07 8.03
C ILE A 57 -38.45 -8.40 9.26
N ASP A 58 -39.52 -8.97 9.79
CA ASP A 58 -40.11 -8.60 11.08
C ASP A 58 -39.37 -9.30 12.22
N LEU A 59 -38.80 -8.51 13.14
CA LEU A 59 -38.06 -9.00 14.31
C LEU A 59 -38.92 -9.09 15.58
N GLY A 60 -40.23 -8.86 15.49
CA GLY A 60 -41.19 -9.12 16.57
C GLY A 60 -41.01 -8.25 17.82
N GLY A 61 -40.38 -7.08 17.70
CA GLY A 61 -40.08 -6.16 18.79
C GLY A 61 -38.74 -6.40 19.49
N GLY A 62 -37.92 -7.34 18.99
CA GLY A 62 -36.65 -7.73 19.65
C GLY A 62 -36.83 -8.65 20.86
N VAL A 63 -38.07 -9.06 21.16
CA VAL A 63 -38.44 -10.00 22.23
C VAL A 63 -39.24 -11.13 21.59
N PHE A 64 -38.74 -12.36 21.64
CA PHE A 64 -39.33 -13.51 20.94
C PHE A 64 -40.23 -14.33 21.88
N GLU A 65 -41.47 -13.90 22.12
CA GLU A 65 -42.29 -14.53 23.18
C GLU A 65 -43.62 -15.22 22.80
N SER A 66 -44.17 -15.23 21.57
CA SER A 66 -45.27 -16.21 21.31
C SER A 66 -45.83 -16.42 19.88
N THR A 67 -45.56 -15.59 18.87
CA THR A 67 -46.12 -15.84 17.51
C THR A 67 -45.07 -16.00 16.41
N VAL A 68 -43.88 -15.43 16.60
CA VAL A 68 -42.74 -15.58 15.70
C VAL A 68 -41.64 -16.26 16.49
N THR A 69 -41.23 -17.46 16.09
CA THR A 69 -40.16 -18.16 16.80
C THR A 69 -38.80 -17.56 16.41
N ARG A 70 -37.90 -17.38 17.37
CA ARG A 70 -36.52 -16.92 17.12
C ARG A 70 -35.81 -17.71 16.00
N LYS A 71 -36.12 -19.01 15.90
CA LYS A 71 -35.65 -19.91 14.83
C LYS A 71 -36.16 -19.53 13.44
N GLU A 72 -37.43 -19.13 13.30
CA GLU A 72 -37.98 -18.67 12.01
C GLU A 72 -37.36 -17.35 11.58
N VAL A 73 -37.11 -16.44 12.52
CA VAL A 73 -36.40 -15.18 12.26
C VAL A 73 -34.96 -15.46 11.83
N ALA A 74 -34.24 -16.32 12.56
CA ALA A 74 -32.89 -16.73 12.18
C ALA A 74 -32.85 -17.37 10.79
N LYS A 75 -33.87 -18.16 10.42
CA LYS A 75 -33.99 -18.73 9.06
C LYS A 75 -34.23 -17.65 7.99
N LYS A 76 -35.18 -16.74 8.20
CA LYS A 76 -35.44 -15.62 7.26
C LYS A 76 -34.21 -14.73 7.12
N PHE A 77 -33.51 -14.48 8.22
CA PHE A 77 -32.26 -13.73 8.26
C PHE A 77 -31.21 -14.41 7.38
N LYS A 78 -31.00 -15.72 7.57
CA LYS A 78 -30.10 -16.51 6.73
C LYS A 78 -30.48 -16.39 5.27
N ASP A 79 -31.73 -16.67 4.91
CA ASP A 79 -32.19 -16.64 3.52
C ASP A 79 -31.94 -15.27 2.86
N ALA A 80 -32.18 -14.17 3.58
CA ALA A 80 -31.92 -12.83 3.07
C ALA A 80 -30.41 -12.55 2.91
N MET A 81 -29.58 -12.98 3.86
CA MET A 81 -28.14 -12.74 3.85
C MET A 81 -27.38 -13.64 2.85
N GLU A 82 -27.86 -14.85 2.58
CA GLU A 82 -27.29 -15.75 1.57
C GLU A 82 -27.67 -15.30 0.14
N LYS A 83 -28.89 -14.80 -0.06
CA LYS A 83 -29.40 -14.42 -1.40
C LYS A 83 -29.11 -12.98 -1.75
N PHE A 84 -29.45 -12.04 -0.86
CA PHE A 84 -29.41 -10.60 -1.15
C PHE A 84 -28.22 -9.91 -0.47
N GLY A 85 -27.68 -10.46 0.62
CA GLY A 85 -26.68 -9.78 1.46
C GLY A 85 -27.18 -8.48 2.10
N PHE A 86 -28.47 -8.18 1.95
CA PHE A 86 -29.17 -6.97 2.36
C PHE A 86 -30.60 -7.33 2.76
N PHE A 87 -31.13 -6.65 3.78
CA PHE A 87 -32.55 -6.67 4.09
C PHE A 87 -32.96 -5.45 4.92
N GLN A 88 -34.26 -5.20 4.99
CA GLN A 88 -34.85 -4.21 5.89
C GLN A 88 -35.37 -4.93 7.13
N ALA A 89 -34.94 -4.55 8.33
CA ALA A 89 -35.52 -5.01 9.59
C ALA A 89 -36.60 -4.04 10.04
N ILE A 90 -37.80 -4.54 10.35
CA ILE A 90 -38.88 -3.80 11.03
C ILE A 90 -39.14 -4.42 12.40
N ASN A 91 -39.80 -3.68 13.29
CA ASN A 91 -40.07 -4.10 14.66
C ASN A 91 -38.77 -4.57 15.37
N HIS A 92 -37.67 -3.85 15.15
CA HIS A 92 -36.34 -4.18 15.67
C HIS A 92 -36.12 -3.78 17.14
N GLY A 93 -37.09 -3.13 17.78
CA GLY A 93 -37.04 -2.76 19.20
C GLY A 93 -36.37 -1.41 19.50
N ILE A 94 -35.80 -0.72 18.51
CA ILE A 94 -35.34 0.67 18.68
C ILE A 94 -36.55 1.60 18.48
N PRO A 95 -36.89 2.47 19.45
CA PRO A 95 -38.04 3.36 19.32
C PRO A 95 -37.90 4.32 18.12
N LEU A 96 -39.00 4.53 17.38
CA LEU A 96 -39.05 5.44 16.23
C LEU A 96 -38.57 6.84 16.59
N GLU A 97 -38.97 7.36 17.76
CA GLU A 97 -38.56 8.67 18.26
C GLU A 97 -37.02 8.82 18.33
N VAL A 98 -36.31 7.75 18.72
CA VAL A 98 -34.83 7.78 18.77
C VAL A 98 -34.26 7.87 17.35
N MET A 99 -34.83 7.12 16.40
CA MET A 99 -34.38 7.15 15.00
C MET A 99 -34.67 8.52 14.35
N GLU A 100 -35.83 9.12 14.61
CA GLU A 100 -36.15 10.47 14.13
C GLU A 100 -35.22 11.51 14.74
N LYS A 101 -35.05 11.53 16.07
CA LYS A 101 -34.10 12.43 16.75
C LYS A 101 -32.69 12.29 16.20
N MET A 102 -32.26 11.07 15.89
CA MET A 102 -30.95 10.83 15.30
C MET A 102 -30.82 11.46 13.90
N LYS A 103 -31.81 11.29 13.04
CA LYS A 103 -31.83 11.93 11.71
C LYS A 103 -31.82 13.46 11.81
N GLU A 104 -32.67 14.01 12.69
CA GLU A 104 -32.77 15.45 12.95
C GLU A 104 -31.48 16.02 13.54
N GLY A 105 -30.89 15.35 14.54
CA GLY A 105 -29.65 15.79 15.18
C GLY A 105 -28.47 15.84 14.22
N ILE A 106 -28.34 14.84 13.33
CA ILE A 106 -27.31 14.87 12.29
C ILE A 106 -27.61 15.92 11.23
N ARG A 107 -28.86 16.10 10.82
CA ARG A 107 -29.25 17.19 9.91
C ARG A 107 -28.88 18.54 10.51
N ALA A 108 -29.26 18.78 11.77
CA ALA A 108 -28.94 20.00 12.51
C ALA A 108 -27.43 20.22 12.60
N PHE A 109 -26.63 19.16 12.84
CA PHE A 109 -25.18 19.28 12.83
C PHE A 109 -24.64 19.81 11.49
N HIS A 110 -25.11 19.26 10.37
CA HIS A 110 -24.66 19.63 9.03
C HIS A 110 -25.22 20.98 8.55
N GLU A 111 -26.33 21.44 9.12
CA GLU A 111 -26.94 22.75 8.87
C GLU A 111 -26.33 23.89 9.70
N GLN A 112 -25.48 23.58 10.69
CA GLN A 112 -24.74 24.60 11.43
C GLN A 112 -23.87 25.47 10.51
N ASP A 113 -23.60 26.69 11.00
CA ASP A 113 -22.61 27.58 10.42
C ASP A 113 -21.28 26.84 10.13
N PRO A 114 -20.63 27.09 8.98
CA PRO A 114 -19.37 26.46 8.63
C PRO A 114 -18.29 26.52 9.72
N GLU A 115 -18.18 27.62 10.47
CA GLU A 115 -17.19 27.74 11.56
C GLU A 115 -17.43 26.74 12.69
N ALA A 116 -18.70 26.50 13.02
CA ALA A 116 -19.08 25.50 14.01
C ALA A 116 -18.83 24.05 13.53
N ARG A 117 -18.77 23.81 12.21
CA ARG A 117 -18.37 22.49 11.68
C ARG A 117 -16.86 22.35 11.51
N LYS A 118 -16.16 23.44 11.18
CA LYS A 118 -14.69 23.49 10.98
C LYS A 118 -13.89 23.01 12.18
N ARG A 119 -14.38 23.24 13.41
CA ARG A 119 -13.76 22.71 14.66
C ARG A 119 -13.63 21.18 14.66
N PHE A 120 -14.51 20.46 13.97
CA PHE A 120 -14.43 19.00 13.82
C PHE A 120 -13.65 18.58 12.57
N TYR A 121 -13.25 19.51 11.70
CA TYR A 121 -12.61 19.18 10.43
C TYR A 121 -11.26 18.49 10.65
N SER A 122 -11.09 17.29 10.09
CA SER A 122 -9.81 16.59 10.12
C SER A 122 -9.73 15.50 9.07
N ARG A 123 -8.52 15.31 8.54
CA ARG A 123 -8.14 14.17 7.69
C ARG A 123 -7.27 13.14 8.39
N GLU A 124 -6.98 13.33 9.67
CA GLU A 124 -6.20 12.36 10.45
C GLU A 124 -6.95 11.03 10.55
N LYS A 125 -6.26 9.92 10.27
CA LYS A 125 -6.88 8.59 10.24
C LYS A 125 -7.36 8.14 11.62
N ASN A 126 -6.57 8.42 12.65
CA ASN A 126 -6.77 7.90 14.01
C ASN A 126 -7.61 8.81 14.92
N LYS A 127 -8.09 9.95 14.41
CA LYS A 127 -8.95 10.84 15.19
C LYS A 127 -10.33 10.20 15.35
N ALA A 128 -10.76 10.03 16.61
CA ALA A 128 -12.01 9.34 16.97
C ALA A 128 -13.26 10.05 16.44
N ILE A 129 -13.26 11.39 16.46
CA ILE A 129 -14.33 12.25 15.95
C ILE A 129 -13.75 13.18 14.89
N LYS A 130 -14.33 13.16 13.69
CA LYS A 130 -13.94 14.06 12.61
C LYS A 130 -15.05 14.32 11.62
N TYR A 131 -15.04 15.53 11.09
CA TYR A 131 -15.86 15.96 9.96
C TYR A 131 -14.97 16.11 8.72
N ASN A 132 -15.40 15.60 7.58
CA ASN A 132 -14.78 15.89 6.28
C ASN A 132 -15.69 15.51 5.11
N THR A 133 -15.27 15.92 3.92
CA THR A 133 -15.80 15.46 2.64
C THR A 133 -14.87 14.39 2.09
N ASN A 134 -15.36 13.15 2.02
CA ASN A 134 -14.65 11.96 1.54
C ASN A 134 -13.32 11.70 2.28
N SER A 135 -13.26 10.57 2.99
CA SER A 135 -12.03 10.15 3.69
C SER A 135 -10.87 9.83 2.74
N ASP A 136 -11.18 9.55 1.47
CA ASP A 136 -10.29 9.21 0.36
C ASP A 136 -10.19 10.32 -0.71
N LEU A 137 -10.54 11.58 -0.40
CA LEU A 137 -10.63 12.68 -1.38
C LEU A 137 -9.41 12.81 -2.32
N TYR A 138 -8.21 12.64 -1.75
CA TYR A 138 -6.93 12.74 -2.49
C TYR A 138 -6.59 11.49 -3.29
N ASP A 139 -7.15 10.33 -2.94
CA ASP A 139 -6.82 9.03 -3.52
C ASP A 139 -7.85 8.61 -4.59
N ALA A 140 -9.13 8.95 -4.39
CA ALA A 140 -10.21 8.57 -5.29
C ALA A 140 -10.13 9.31 -6.64
N PRO A 141 -10.48 8.67 -7.77
CA PRO A 141 -10.50 9.33 -9.08
C PRO A 141 -11.59 10.41 -9.18
N ALA A 142 -12.71 10.23 -8.47
CA ALA A 142 -13.79 11.18 -8.35
C ALA A 142 -14.28 11.21 -6.89
N ALA A 143 -14.53 12.41 -6.36
CA ALA A 143 -15.10 12.61 -5.04
C ALA A 143 -16.61 12.31 -5.06
N SER A 144 -17.15 11.79 -3.96
CA SER A 144 -18.60 11.63 -3.82
C SER A 144 -19.25 12.91 -3.29
N TRP A 145 -20.47 13.22 -3.73
CA TRP A 145 -21.24 14.38 -3.33
C TRP A 145 -21.88 14.20 -1.93
N ARG A 146 -21.04 14.17 -0.90
CA ARG A 146 -21.46 14.04 0.51
C ARG A 146 -20.47 14.62 1.50
N ASP A 147 -20.99 15.06 2.63
CA ASP A 147 -20.23 15.39 3.84
C ASP A 147 -20.45 14.33 4.91
N THR A 148 -19.46 14.10 5.78
CA THR A 148 -19.52 13.03 6.78
C THR A 148 -18.97 13.48 8.12
N LEU A 149 -19.77 13.32 9.17
CA LEU A 149 -19.30 13.29 10.55
C LEU A 149 -19.04 11.82 10.94
N SER A 150 -17.79 11.49 11.24
CA SER A 150 -17.35 10.15 11.65
C SER A 150 -17.08 10.13 13.14
N CYS A 151 -17.66 9.18 13.86
CA CYS A 151 -17.46 9.01 15.30
C CYS A 151 -17.25 7.52 15.65
N PHE A 152 -16.13 7.18 16.27
CA PHE A 152 -15.93 5.87 16.89
C PHE A 152 -16.61 5.88 18.27
N MET A 153 -17.68 5.10 18.45
CA MET A 153 -18.51 5.15 19.66
C MET A 153 -18.21 4.04 20.67
N PHE A 154 -17.64 2.92 20.22
CA PHE A 154 -17.28 1.77 21.08
C PHE A 154 -15.97 1.14 20.59
N PRO A 155 -15.12 0.57 21.47
CA PRO A 155 -15.38 0.30 22.89
C PRO A 155 -15.18 1.52 23.79
N ASP A 156 -14.33 2.45 23.36
CA ASP A 156 -13.99 3.66 24.10
C ASP A 156 -14.96 4.78 23.68
N VAL A 157 -16.04 4.95 24.44
CA VAL A 157 -17.02 6.03 24.19
C VAL A 157 -16.28 7.38 24.27
N PRO A 158 -16.37 8.24 23.24
CA PRO A 158 -15.71 9.55 23.27
C PRO A 158 -16.15 10.36 24.49
N LYS A 159 -15.25 11.21 24.99
CA LYS A 159 -15.62 12.11 26.09
C LYS A 159 -16.74 13.02 25.63
N THR A 160 -17.64 13.33 26.56
CA THR A 160 -18.82 14.18 26.32
C THR A 160 -18.44 15.46 25.58
N ASP A 161 -17.43 16.19 26.05
CA ASP A 161 -16.93 17.45 25.47
C ASP A 161 -16.32 17.33 24.07
N GLU A 162 -15.96 16.14 23.60
CA GLU A 162 -15.42 15.91 22.25
C GLU A 162 -16.53 15.76 21.18
N LEU A 163 -17.75 15.39 21.59
CA LEU A 163 -18.90 15.25 20.68
C LEU A 163 -19.57 16.60 20.40
N PRO A 164 -20.11 16.82 19.18
CA PRO A 164 -20.81 18.07 18.86
C PRO A 164 -22.01 18.30 19.76
N ASP A 165 -22.04 19.45 20.45
CA ASP A 165 -23.06 19.77 21.46
C ASP A 165 -24.49 19.55 20.94
N ILE A 166 -24.76 19.94 19.69
CA ILE A 166 -26.09 19.91 19.06
C ILE A 166 -26.69 18.51 18.91
N CYS A 167 -25.86 17.47 18.82
CA CYS A 167 -26.31 16.10 18.60
C CYS A 167 -25.71 15.10 19.58
N ARG A 168 -24.97 15.56 20.59
CA ARG A 168 -24.22 14.73 21.53
C ARG A 168 -25.07 13.66 22.22
N GLU A 169 -26.10 14.08 22.96
CA GLU A 169 -26.93 13.16 23.74
C GLU A 169 -27.70 12.20 22.83
N ILE A 170 -28.11 12.69 21.66
CA ILE A 170 -28.78 11.91 20.63
C ILE A 170 -27.86 10.80 20.10
N MET A 171 -26.61 11.12 19.78
CA MET A 171 -25.61 10.16 19.33
C MET A 171 -25.28 9.13 20.41
N LEU A 172 -25.20 9.55 21.68
CA LEU A 172 -24.94 8.65 22.81
C LEU A 172 -26.10 7.67 23.05
N ASP A 173 -27.35 8.13 23.03
CA ASP A 173 -28.52 7.25 23.20
C ASP A 173 -28.69 6.30 22.01
N TYR A 174 -28.61 6.82 20.78
CA TYR A 174 -28.74 6.00 19.57
C TYR A 174 -27.63 4.94 19.47
N SER A 175 -26.37 5.32 19.72
CA SER A 175 -25.25 4.37 19.62
C SER A 175 -25.37 3.21 20.61
N LYS A 176 -25.83 3.44 21.85
CA LYS A 176 -26.11 2.39 22.84
C LYS A 176 -27.18 1.42 22.34
N ARG A 177 -28.29 1.93 21.81
CA ARG A 177 -29.40 1.11 21.30
C ARG A 177 -28.99 0.30 20.08
N VAL A 178 -28.22 0.91 19.17
CA VAL A 178 -27.67 0.21 17.99
C VAL A 178 -26.66 -0.85 18.39
N MET A 179 -25.83 -0.60 19.40
CA MET A 179 -24.89 -1.59 19.94
C MET A 179 -25.63 -2.83 20.45
N MET A 180 -26.64 -2.63 21.30
CA MET A 180 -27.49 -3.73 21.81
C MET A 180 -28.20 -4.48 20.66
N PHE A 181 -28.73 -3.74 19.69
CA PHE A 181 -29.37 -4.35 18.53
C PHE A 181 -28.39 -5.15 17.68
N GLY A 182 -27.18 -4.65 17.44
CA GLY A 182 -26.14 -5.37 16.71
C GLY A 182 -25.69 -6.64 17.42
N GLU A 183 -25.57 -6.64 18.75
CA GLU A 183 -25.30 -7.85 19.52
C GLU A 183 -26.38 -8.92 19.31
N LEU A 184 -27.66 -8.53 19.36
CA LEU A 184 -28.77 -9.45 19.05
C LEU A 184 -28.67 -9.99 17.62
N ILE A 185 -28.31 -9.14 16.65
CA ILE A 185 -28.12 -9.58 15.27
C ILE A 185 -26.98 -10.60 15.16
N PHE A 186 -25.85 -10.41 15.87
CA PHE A 186 -24.76 -11.39 15.89
C PHE A 186 -25.16 -12.72 16.53
N GLU A 187 -26.05 -12.71 17.51
CA GLU A 187 -26.62 -13.93 18.08
C GLU A 187 -27.50 -14.68 17.07
N LEU A 188 -28.41 -13.97 16.40
CA LEU A 188 -29.26 -14.54 15.35
C LEU A 188 -28.43 -15.08 14.17
N ILE A 189 -27.37 -14.37 13.77
CA ILE A 189 -26.43 -14.84 12.76
C ILE A 189 -25.81 -16.16 13.20
N SER A 190 -25.28 -16.22 14.43
CA SER A 190 -24.61 -17.41 14.97
C SER A 190 -25.56 -18.62 15.01
N GLU A 191 -26.77 -18.43 15.52
CA GLU A 191 -27.83 -19.46 15.55
C GLU A 191 -28.21 -19.94 14.16
N SER A 192 -28.35 -19.02 13.19
CA SER A 192 -28.68 -19.36 11.81
C SER A 192 -27.62 -20.21 11.11
N LEU A 193 -26.38 -20.12 11.58
CA LEU A 193 -25.24 -20.91 11.12
C LEU A 193 -25.11 -22.26 11.85
N GLY A 194 -25.96 -22.53 12.85
CA GLY A 194 -25.88 -23.72 13.71
C GLY A 194 -24.82 -23.60 14.82
N LEU A 195 -24.34 -22.39 15.10
CA LEU A 195 -23.36 -22.11 16.15
C LEU A 195 -24.05 -21.73 17.46
N LYS A 196 -23.29 -21.68 18.56
CA LYS A 196 -23.78 -21.13 19.82
C LYS A 196 -24.13 -19.64 19.63
N PRO A 197 -25.20 -19.11 20.27
CA PRO A 197 -25.61 -17.71 20.08
C PRO A 197 -24.48 -16.69 20.26
N ASN A 198 -23.63 -16.88 21.27
CA ASN A 198 -22.54 -15.93 21.55
C ASN A 198 -21.28 -16.09 20.70
N HIS A 199 -21.24 -17.03 19.74
CA HIS A 199 -20.00 -17.37 19.02
C HIS A 199 -19.36 -16.16 18.34
N LEU A 200 -20.11 -15.38 17.56
CA LEU A 200 -19.56 -14.19 16.90
C LEU A 200 -19.22 -13.05 17.87
N LYS A 201 -19.87 -12.98 19.05
CA LYS A 201 -19.51 -12.03 20.11
C LYS A 201 -18.17 -12.41 20.74
N GLU A 202 -17.94 -13.69 21.01
CA GLU A 202 -16.66 -14.25 21.48
C GLU A 202 -15.54 -14.09 20.44
N MET A 203 -15.91 -13.95 19.16
CA MET A 203 -15.01 -13.57 18.08
C MET A 203 -14.70 -12.08 17.98
N ASP A 204 -15.19 -11.26 18.90
CA ASP A 204 -15.04 -9.80 18.90
C ASP A 204 -15.72 -9.08 17.73
N CYS A 205 -16.62 -9.75 16.99
CA CYS A 205 -17.31 -9.13 15.85
C CYS A 205 -18.24 -7.98 16.28
N ALA A 206 -18.69 -7.99 17.54
CA ALA A 206 -19.59 -7.01 18.12
C ALA A 206 -18.87 -5.99 19.03
N LYS A 207 -17.53 -5.86 18.98
CA LYS A 207 -16.80 -4.99 19.94
C LYS A 207 -16.69 -3.52 19.54
N GLY A 208 -16.64 -3.21 18.24
CA GLY A 208 -16.44 -1.86 17.75
C GLY A 208 -17.65 -1.32 17.02
N LEU A 209 -17.95 -0.04 17.24
CA LEU A 209 -19.01 0.67 16.54
C LEU A 209 -18.47 2.00 15.99
N LEU A 210 -18.30 2.06 14.66
CA LEU A 210 -17.99 3.28 13.94
C LEU A 210 -19.27 3.83 13.30
N MET A 211 -19.64 5.05 13.62
CA MET A 211 -20.79 5.73 13.00
C MET A 211 -20.31 6.72 11.95
N LEU A 212 -20.82 6.59 10.72
CA LEU A 212 -20.69 7.58 9.66
C LEU A 212 -22.03 8.27 9.44
N CYS A 213 -22.08 9.54 9.84
CA CYS A 213 -23.27 10.38 9.78
C CYS A 213 -23.17 11.27 8.54
N HIS A 214 -23.74 10.80 7.44
CA HIS A 214 -23.66 11.42 6.12
C HIS A 214 -24.74 12.48 5.90
N CYS A 215 -24.36 13.55 5.21
CA CYS A 215 -25.27 14.50 4.60
C CYS A 215 -25.02 14.55 3.09
N TYR A 216 -26.08 14.47 2.31
CA TYR A 216 -26.10 14.55 0.85
C TYR A 216 -26.93 15.78 0.44
N PRO A 217 -26.28 16.96 0.31
CA PRO A 217 -26.96 18.18 -0.12
C PRO A 217 -27.56 18.04 -1.52
N PRO A 218 -28.56 18.87 -1.88
CA PRO A 218 -29.01 19.02 -3.26
C PRO A 218 -27.82 19.19 -4.22
N CYS A 219 -27.79 18.39 -5.28
CA CYS A 219 -26.78 18.45 -6.32
C CYS A 219 -27.36 19.17 -7.55
N PRO A 220 -26.73 20.23 -8.08
CA PRO A 220 -27.22 20.91 -9.28
C PRO A 220 -27.04 20.06 -10.56
N GLU A 221 -26.11 19.11 -10.56
CA GLU A 221 -25.81 18.22 -11.68
C GLU A 221 -25.78 16.75 -11.20
N PRO A 222 -26.91 16.19 -10.73
CA PRO A 222 -26.94 14.90 -10.04
C PRO A 222 -26.52 13.73 -10.94
N ASP A 223 -26.70 13.84 -12.25
CA ASP A 223 -26.30 12.82 -13.23
C ASP A 223 -24.79 12.74 -13.46
N LEU A 224 -24.02 13.72 -12.97
CA LEU A 224 -22.56 13.78 -13.13
C LEU A 224 -21.80 13.22 -11.93
N THR A 225 -22.47 12.89 -10.82
CA THR A 225 -21.81 12.45 -9.58
C THR A 225 -22.64 11.41 -8.82
N LEU A 226 -22.09 10.92 -7.69
CA LEU A 226 -22.76 9.96 -6.81
C LEU A 226 -22.60 10.42 -5.36
N GLY A 227 -23.59 10.14 -4.52
CA GLY A 227 -23.46 10.30 -3.07
C GLY A 227 -22.48 9.28 -2.46
N ALA A 228 -22.37 8.10 -3.05
CA ALA A 228 -21.32 7.13 -2.79
C ALA A 228 -21.09 6.28 -4.04
N THR A 229 -19.83 6.07 -4.40
CA THR A 229 -19.46 5.21 -5.53
C THR A 229 -19.82 3.75 -5.29
N GLN A 230 -19.77 2.93 -6.33
CA GLN A 230 -19.98 1.48 -6.22
C GLN A 230 -18.92 0.86 -5.30
N HIS A 231 -19.35 0.24 -4.20
CA HIS A 231 -18.46 -0.41 -3.24
C HIS A 231 -19.17 -1.54 -2.48
N THR A 232 -18.42 -2.29 -1.69
CA THR A 232 -18.96 -3.08 -0.58
C THR A 232 -18.37 -2.55 0.71
N ASP A 233 -18.99 -2.76 1.88
CA ASP A 233 -18.33 -2.33 3.12
C ASP A 233 -17.37 -3.37 3.67
N ARG A 234 -16.56 -2.89 4.62
CA ARG A 234 -15.41 -3.56 5.21
C ARG A 234 -15.62 -3.94 6.68
N SER A 235 -16.84 -3.82 7.19
CA SER A 235 -17.24 -4.20 8.56
C SER A 235 -17.58 -5.70 8.65
N PHE A 236 -18.16 -6.13 9.77
CA PHE A 236 -18.87 -7.40 9.91
C PHE A 236 -20.33 -7.26 9.47
N ILE A 237 -21.04 -6.29 10.06
CA ILE A 237 -22.39 -5.85 9.68
C ILE A 237 -22.49 -4.32 9.75
N THR A 238 -23.49 -3.75 9.10
CA THR A 238 -23.80 -2.31 9.16
C THR A 238 -25.28 -2.23 9.36
N ILE A 239 -25.64 -1.29 10.22
CA ILE A 239 -27.01 -0.95 10.52
C ILE A 239 -27.19 0.48 10.01
N LEU A 240 -27.94 0.62 8.94
CA LEU A 240 -28.13 1.86 8.23
C LEU A 240 -29.52 2.42 8.54
N LEU A 241 -29.52 3.62 9.11
CA LEU A 241 -30.69 4.47 9.23
C LEU A 241 -30.70 5.48 8.08
N GLN A 242 -31.76 5.46 7.27
CA GLN A 242 -31.99 6.39 6.18
C GLN A 242 -33.20 7.28 6.44
N ASP A 243 -33.25 8.45 5.80
CA ASP A 243 -34.41 9.33 5.80
C ASP A 243 -35.44 8.95 4.71
N HIS A 244 -36.44 9.81 4.52
CA HIS A 244 -37.54 9.62 3.57
C HIS A 244 -37.15 9.83 2.10
N ILE A 245 -35.95 10.35 1.80
CA ILE A 245 -35.52 10.68 0.43
C ILE A 245 -34.98 9.43 -0.27
N GLY A 246 -34.24 8.57 0.43
CA GLY A 246 -33.68 7.35 -0.14
C GLY A 246 -32.60 7.61 -1.20
N GLY A 247 -32.38 6.62 -2.08
CA GLY A 247 -31.32 6.68 -3.10
C GLY A 247 -30.14 5.75 -2.85
N LEU A 248 -30.27 4.82 -1.90
CA LEU A 248 -29.41 3.64 -1.84
C LEU A 248 -29.82 2.66 -2.96
N GLN A 249 -28.85 2.16 -3.69
CA GLN A 249 -29.04 1.09 -4.67
C GLN A 249 -28.13 -0.10 -4.37
N VAL A 250 -28.67 -1.31 -4.49
CA VAL A 250 -27.97 -2.58 -4.27
C VAL A 250 -27.88 -3.34 -5.60
N LEU A 251 -26.70 -3.83 -5.94
CA LEU A 251 -26.47 -4.61 -7.16
C LEU A 251 -26.81 -6.08 -6.91
N HIS A 252 -27.88 -6.58 -7.52
CA HIS A 252 -28.28 -7.99 -7.40
C HIS A 252 -28.76 -8.51 -8.76
N ASP A 253 -28.29 -9.71 -9.13
CA ASP A 253 -28.52 -10.33 -10.45
C ASP A 253 -28.21 -9.42 -11.65
N GLY A 254 -27.18 -8.58 -11.51
CA GLY A 254 -26.76 -7.62 -12.54
C GLY A 254 -27.62 -6.36 -12.64
N TYR A 255 -28.63 -6.21 -11.78
CA TYR A 255 -29.49 -5.03 -11.71
C TYR A 255 -29.19 -4.20 -10.47
N TRP A 256 -29.24 -2.88 -10.64
CA TRP A 256 -29.28 -1.95 -9.52
C TRP A 256 -30.72 -1.84 -9.02
N ILE A 257 -30.97 -2.33 -7.80
CA ILE A 257 -32.28 -2.30 -7.13
C ILE A 257 -32.29 -1.11 -6.17
N ASP A 258 -33.28 -0.23 -6.31
CA ASP A 258 -33.53 0.82 -5.32
C ASP A 258 -34.02 0.23 -4.00
N VAL A 259 -33.47 0.72 -2.89
CA VAL A 259 -33.97 0.39 -1.56
C VAL A 259 -34.95 1.48 -1.13
N PRO A 260 -36.27 1.24 -1.20
CA PRO A 260 -37.25 2.28 -0.88
C PRO A 260 -37.14 2.65 0.62
N PRO A 261 -37.22 3.95 0.96
CA PRO A 261 -37.32 4.39 2.34
C PRO A 261 -38.49 3.75 3.07
N ASN A 262 -38.21 3.23 4.27
CA ASN A 262 -39.23 2.78 5.21
C ASN A 262 -38.93 3.43 6.57
N PRO A 263 -39.82 4.30 7.09
CA PRO A 263 -39.57 5.03 8.34
C PRO A 263 -39.46 4.13 9.56
N ASN A 264 -40.00 2.91 9.48
CA ASN A 264 -39.99 1.93 10.57
C ASN A 264 -38.87 0.89 10.43
N ALA A 265 -37.94 1.07 9.47
CA ALA A 265 -36.94 0.09 9.16
C ALA A 265 -35.51 0.59 9.35
N LEU A 266 -34.66 -0.35 9.77
CA LEU A 266 -33.21 -0.26 9.62
C LEU A 266 -32.80 -1.17 8.47
N ILE A 267 -31.88 -0.71 7.63
CA ILE A 267 -31.28 -1.56 6.61
C ILE A 267 -30.08 -2.27 7.22
N LEU A 268 -30.01 -3.58 7.05
CA LEU A 268 -28.86 -4.38 7.42
C LEU A 268 -28.20 -4.95 6.18
N ASN A 269 -26.88 -4.98 6.20
CA ASN A 269 -26.09 -5.61 5.15
C ASN A 269 -24.88 -6.37 5.69
N CYS A 270 -24.51 -7.40 4.93
CA CYS A 270 -23.37 -8.27 5.16
C CYS A 270 -22.11 -7.71 4.51
N PHE A 271 -20.96 -7.97 5.12
CA PHE A 271 -19.69 -7.45 4.65
C PHE A 271 -18.57 -8.44 4.55
N PHE A 272 -17.47 -7.91 4.01
CA PHE A 272 -16.23 -8.61 3.79
C PHE A 272 -15.83 -9.54 4.95
N PHE A 273 -15.77 -9.05 6.19
CA PHE A 273 -15.34 -9.90 7.30
C PHE A 273 -16.36 -10.97 7.67
N LEU A 274 -17.66 -10.68 7.58
CA LEU A 274 -18.68 -11.69 7.87
C LEU A 274 -18.72 -12.76 6.77
N GLN A 275 -18.60 -12.38 5.49
CA GLN A 275 -18.45 -13.32 4.38
C GLN A 275 -17.18 -14.18 4.52
N LEU A 276 -16.06 -13.57 4.96
CA LEU A 276 -14.79 -14.24 5.20
C LEU A 276 -14.90 -15.30 6.30
N ILE A 277 -15.40 -14.94 7.48
CA ILE A 277 -15.47 -15.88 8.62
C ILE A 277 -16.56 -16.93 8.41
N THR A 278 -17.61 -16.64 7.66
CA THR A 278 -18.67 -17.61 7.33
C THR A 278 -18.38 -18.47 6.11
N ASN A 279 -17.20 -18.31 5.50
CA ASN A 279 -16.73 -19.10 4.37
C ASN A 279 -17.68 -19.07 3.16
N ASP A 280 -18.13 -17.87 2.76
CA ASP A 280 -19.10 -17.61 1.69
C ASP A 280 -20.53 -18.08 1.95
N LYS A 281 -20.90 -18.48 3.18
CA LYS A 281 -22.33 -18.70 3.47
C LYS A 281 -23.11 -17.41 3.27
N PHE A 282 -22.64 -16.28 3.81
CA PHE A 282 -23.23 -14.98 3.51
C PHE A 282 -22.44 -14.22 2.45
N VAL A 283 -23.15 -13.42 1.67
CA VAL A 283 -22.57 -12.69 0.54
C VAL A 283 -22.53 -11.18 0.82
N SER A 284 -21.36 -10.58 0.60
CA SER A 284 -21.20 -9.12 0.56
C SER A 284 -21.53 -8.63 -0.84
N VAL A 285 -22.37 -7.61 -0.93
CA VAL A 285 -22.98 -7.17 -2.19
C VAL A 285 -22.63 -5.72 -2.48
N GLU A 286 -22.38 -5.43 -3.75
CA GLU A 286 -22.06 -4.09 -4.22
C GLU A 286 -23.28 -3.19 -4.06
N HIS A 287 -23.05 -1.98 -3.56
CA HIS A 287 -24.06 -0.97 -3.42
C HIS A 287 -23.48 0.41 -3.78
N ARG A 288 -24.35 1.36 -4.10
CA ARG A 288 -24.00 2.75 -4.40
C ARG A 288 -25.07 3.68 -3.85
N VAL A 289 -24.75 4.96 -3.78
CA VAL A 289 -25.73 5.99 -3.39
C VAL A 289 -25.81 7.03 -4.49
N LEU A 290 -27.01 7.24 -5.02
CA LEU A 290 -27.26 8.27 -6.03
C LEU A 290 -27.06 9.67 -5.45
N ALA A 291 -26.62 10.60 -6.28
CA ALA A 291 -26.59 12.01 -5.91
C ALA A 291 -28.04 12.53 -5.72
N ASN A 292 -28.23 13.40 -4.74
CA ASN A 292 -29.54 13.93 -4.42
C ASN A 292 -29.93 15.04 -5.40
N GLY A 293 -30.81 14.75 -6.36
CA GLY A 293 -31.37 15.75 -7.28
C GLY A 293 -32.58 16.53 -6.73
N GLY A 294 -32.97 16.27 -5.48
CA GLY A 294 -34.10 16.94 -4.81
C GLY A 294 -33.75 18.33 -4.27
N LYS A 295 -34.71 18.95 -3.59
CA LYS A 295 -34.54 20.27 -2.94
C LYS A 295 -34.12 20.19 -1.48
N GLU A 296 -34.44 19.09 -0.81
CA GLU A 296 -34.13 18.88 0.61
C GLU A 296 -32.83 18.07 0.75
N PRO A 297 -31.96 18.38 1.73
CA PRO A 297 -30.78 17.58 2.00
C PRO A 297 -31.17 16.20 2.54
N ARG A 298 -30.48 15.17 2.06
CA ARG A 298 -30.64 13.80 2.55
C ARG A 298 -29.65 13.51 3.68
N THR A 299 -30.09 12.80 4.70
CA THR A 299 -29.24 12.33 5.81
C THR A 299 -29.28 10.81 5.92
N SER A 300 -28.14 10.21 6.27
CA SER A 300 -28.09 8.80 6.66
C SER A 300 -27.08 8.55 7.77
N VAL A 301 -27.35 7.59 8.63
CA VAL A 301 -26.43 7.15 9.68
C VAL A 301 -26.09 5.69 9.46
N ALA A 302 -24.87 5.44 9.01
CA ALA A 302 -24.33 4.10 8.83
C ALA A 302 -23.51 3.70 10.06
N SER A 303 -24.00 2.71 10.80
CA SER A 303 -23.35 2.18 12.00
C SER A 303 -22.62 0.88 11.69
N PHE A 304 -21.29 0.97 11.55
CA PHE A 304 -20.40 -0.12 11.16
C PHE A 304 -19.91 -0.90 12.39
N PHE A 305 -20.18 -2.19 12.42
CA PHE A 305 -19.57 -3.11 13.41
C PHE A 305 -18.22 -3.57 12.89
N VAL A 306 -17.15 -3.14 13.55
CA VAL A 306 -15.75 -3.33 13.09
C VAL A 306 -14.87 -3.84 14.22
N HIS A 307 -13.70 -4.35 13.87
CA HIS A 307 -12.65 -4.55 14.87
C HIS A 307 -12.07 -3.18 15.27
N PRO A 308 -12.10 -2.80 16.56
CA PRO A 308 -11.60 -1.50 17.00
C PRO A 308 -10.09 -1.35 16.82
N PRO A 309 -9.59 -0.19 16.34
CA PRO A 309 -8.16 0.09 16.30
C PRO A 309 -7.50 0.13 17.69
N SER A 310 -8.27 0.35 18.76
CA SER A 310 -7.76 0.39 20.14
C SER A 310 -7.59 -0.98 20.78
N ILE A 311 -8.07 -2.05 20.15
CA ILE A 311 -7.92 -3.43 20.63
C ILE A 311 -6.74 -4.10 19.93
N SER A 312 -6.09 -5.05 20.62
CA SER A 312 -5.00 -5.83 20.05
C SER A 312 -5.43 -6.51 18.73
N PRO A 313 -4.56 -6.51 17.70
CA PRO A 313 -4.91 -7.10 16.41
C PRO A 313 -5.37 -8.55 16.56
N ARG A 314 -6.58 -8.83 16.08
CA ARG A 314 -7.13 -10.20 16.02
C ARG A 314 -7.02 -10.76 14.60
N VAL A 315 -6.67 -12.04 14.52
CA VAL A 315 -6.71 -12.79 13.28
C VAL A 315 -8.11 -13.36 13.07
N TYR A 316 -8.71 -13.07 11.92
CA TYR A 316 -10.00 -13.59 11.48
C TYR A 316 -9.79 -14.55 10.31
N GLY A 317 -10.48 -15.70 10.35
CA GLY A 317 -10.48 -16.72 9.31
C GLY A 317 -11.80 -17.48 9.29
N PRO A 318 -12.01 -18.39 8.33
CA PRO A 318 -13.19 -19.24 8.29
C PRO A 318 -13.43 -19.97 9.62
N ILE A 319 -14.65 -19.87 10.15
CA ILE A 319 -15.08 -20.54 11.37
C ILE A 319 -14.97 -22.05 11.17
N LYS A 320 -14.20 -22.72 12.03
CA LYS A 320 -13.82 -24.14 11.86
C LYS A 320 -15.03 -25.06 11.84
N GLU A 321 -16.05 -24.76 12.64
CA GLU A 321 -17.30 -25.49 12.75
C GLU A 321 -18.17 -25.41 11.47
N LEU A 322 -17.89 -24.45 10.58
CA LEU A 322 -18.57 -24.32 9.30
C LEU A 322 -17.81 -25.00 8.15
N LEU A 323 -16.63 -25.55 8.42
CA LEU A 323 -15.79 -26.22 7.44
C LEU A 323 -16.07 -27.73 7.43
N SER A 324 -15.98 -28.32 6.25
CA SER A 324 -16.03 -29.76 6.02
C SER A 324 -15.19 -30.11 4.80
N GLU A 325 -15.05 -31.40 4.47
CA GLU A 325 -14.41 -31.81 3.20
C GLU A 325 -15.13 -31.22 1.98
N GLU A 326 -16.47 -31.09 2.05
CA GLU A 326 -17.31 -30.51 1.00
C GLU A 326 -17.35 -28.97 1.03
N ASN A 327 -17.01 -28.35 2.16
CA ASN A 327 -16.91 -26.90 2.32
C ASN A 327 -15.55 -26.50 2.93
N PRO A 328 -14.44 -26.69 2.19
CA PRO A 328 -13.11 -26.34 2.68
C PRO A 328 -12.92 -24.82 2.81
N PRO A 329 -11.93 -24.34 3.57
CA PRO A 329 -11.70 -22.91 3.79
C PRO A 329 -11.39 -22.17 2.47
N LYS A 330 -12.29 -21.28 2.06
CA LYS A 330 -12.21 -20.39 0.89
C LYS A 330 -11.34 -19.17 1.13
N TYR A 331 -11.22 -18.77 2.39
CA TYR A 331 -10.48 -17.60 2.81
C TYR A 331 -9.30 -17.97 3.69
N ARG A 332 -8.24 -17.18 3.58
CA ARG A 332 -7.10 -17.23 4.49
C ARG A 332 -7.39 -16.41 5.71
N GLU A 333 -6.75 -16.80 6.81
CA GLU A 333 -6.64 -15.97 7.99
C GLU A 333 -6.00 -14.61 7.67
N THR A 334 -6.57 -13.53 8.21
CA THR A 334 -6.10 -12.16 7.99
C THR A 334 -6.40 -11.29 9.20
N THR A 335 -5.70 -10.15 9.33
CA THR A 335 -6.05 -9.12 10.32
C THR A 335 -6.83 -7.98 9.67
N PRO A 336 -7.63 -7.23 10.45
CA PRO A 336 -8.31 -6.01 10.00
C PRO A 336 -7.39 -5.02 9.28
N GLU A 337 -6.18 -4.83 9.79
CA GLU A 337 -5.18 -3.91 9.24
C GLU A 337 -4.67 -4.40 7.88
N ALA A 338 -4.31 -5.69 7.78
CA ALA A 338 -3.80 -6.29 6.56
C ALA A 338 -4.84 -6.25 5.42
N SER A 339 -6.11 -6.52 5.74
CA SER A 339 -7.22 -6.44 4.79
C SER A 339 -7.46 -5.01 4.28
N ASN A 340 -7.46 -4.02 5.20
CA ASN A 340 -7.61 -2.61 4.86
C ASN A 340 -6.50 -2.09 3.92
N HIS A 341 -5.27 -2.56 4.10
CA HIS A 341 -4.15 -2.26 3.22
C HIS A 341 -4.26 -2.89 1.82
N TYR A 342 -4.84 -4.08 1.71
CA TYR A 342 -4.98 -4.80 0.43
C TYR A 342 -6.12 -4.23 -0.43
N VAL A 343 -7.22 -3.81 0.18
CA VAL A 343 -8.39 -3.23 -0.52
C VAL A 343 -8.13 -1.78 -0.93
N ALA A 344 -7.42 -0.96 -0.14
CA ALA A 344 -7.05 0.41 -0.54
C ALA A 344 -6.20 0.46 -1.84
N ARG A 345 -5.55 -0.64 -2.23
CA ARG A 345 -4.77 -0.79 -3.48
C ARG A 345 -5.63 -1.14 -4.71
N LYS A 346 -6.90 -1.50 -4.56
CA LYS A 346 -7.84 -1.78 -5.67
C LYS A 346 -9.18 -1.11 -5.36
N LEU A 347 -9.58 -0.10 -6.15
CA LEU A 347 -10.78 0.72 -5.97
C LEU A 347 -12.14 -0.01 -6.08
N SER A 348 -12.20 -1.33 -5.82
CA SER A 348 -13.43 -2.08 -5.54
C SER A 348 -13.09 -3.40 -4.82
N LEU A 349 -14.00 -3.86 -3.95
CA LEU A 349 -13.86 -5.13 -3.21
C LEU A 349 -14.20 -6.36 -4.07
N PHE A 350 -14.92 -6.19 -5.19
CA PHE A 350 -15.27 -7.29 -6.08
C PHE A 350 -14.05 -8.00 -6.70
N PRO A 351 -13.01 -7.31 -7.18
CA PRO A 351 -11.75 -7.93 -7.55
C PRO A 351 -11.10 -8.71 -6.41
N PHE A 352 -11.26 -8.31 -5.14
CA PHE A 352 -10.72 -9.05 -3.99
C PHE A 352 -11.52 -10.33 -3.72
N ILE A 353 -12.84 -10.24 -3.63
CA ILE A 353 -13.76 -11.39 -3.43
C ILE A 353 -13.66 -12.37 -4.61
N LYS A 354 -13.57 -11.86 -5.84
CA LYS A 354 -13.37 -12.69 -7.04
C LYS A 354 -11.96 -13.25 -7.11
N HIS A 355 -10.94 -12.60 -6.55
CA HIS A 355 -9.55 -13.11 -6.47
C HIS A 355 -9.36 -14.12 -5.33
N SER A 356 -10.14 -14.03 -4.24
CA SER A 356 -10.23 -15.06 -3.19
C SER A 356 -11.07 -16.26 -3.66
N LYS A 357 -12.22 -16.05 -4.30
CA LYS A 357 -13.07 -17.12 -4.87
C LYS A 357 -12.45 -17.84 -6.06
N LYS A 358 -11.85 -17.11 -7.02
CA LYS A 358 -11.10 -17.76 -8.13
C LYS A 358 -9.99 -18.65 -7.59
N LYS A 359 -9.43 -18.37 -6.41
CA LYS A 359 -8.37 -19.20 -5.83
C LYS A 359 -8.86 -20.58 -5.38
N LEU A 360 -10.17 -20.81 -5.19
CA LEU A 360 -10.74 -22.11 -4.80
C LEU A 360 -11.59 -22.83 -5.87
N GLU A 361 -12.33 -22.14 -6.75
CA GLU A 361 -13.27 -22.79 -7.68
C GLU A 361 -12.63 -23.40 -8.95
N SER A 362 -11.30 -23.47 -9.06
CA SER A 362 -10.63 -24.06 -10.22
C SER A 362 -10.04 -25.45 -9.96
N ASN A 363 -10.69 -26.28 -9.14
CA ASN A 363 -10.31 -27.68 -8.94
C ASN A 363 -11.52 -28.61 -8.99
N CYS A 364 -12.16 -28.67 -10.15
CA CYS A 364 -12.58 -29.95 -10.71
C CYS A 364 -12.60 -29.83 -12.24
N VAL A 365 -11.40 -29.88 -12.82
CA VAL A 365 -10.95 -30.72 -13.95
C VAL A 365 -9.52 -30.25 -14.30
N MET A 366 -8.52 -31.04 -13.88
CA MET A 366 -7.15 -31.12 -14.41
C MET A 366 -6.37 -29.80 -14.70
N ALA A 367 -5.68 -29.25 -13.68
CA ALA A 367 -4.38 -28.52 -13.68
C ALA A 367 -4.33 -27.41 -12.60
N GLY A 368 -3.42 -27.53 -11.62
CA GLY A 368 -3.42 -26.75 -10.37
C GLY A 368 -3.17 -25.23 -10.48
N ARG A 369 -3.92 -24.44 -9.70
CA ARG A 369 -3.83 -22.97 -9.62
C ARG A 369 -2.80 -22.49 -8.59
N PHE A 370 -2.05 -21.44 -8.95
CA PHE A 370 -0.93 -20.88 -8.18
C PHE A 370 -1.35 -20.18 -6.89
N ASP A 371 -0.82 -20.59 -5.74
CA ASP A 371 -0.99 -19.90 -4.47
C ASP A 371 0.26 -19.11 -4.04
N ARG A 372 0.49 -17.96 -4.70
CA ARG A 372 1.67 -17.11 -4.43
C ARG A 372 1.86 -16.77 -2.95
N ALA A 373 0.80 -16.35 -2.26
CA ALA A 373 0.92 -15.91 -0.88
C ALA A 373 1.20 -17.08 0.09
N GLY A 374 0.86 -18.32 -0.29
CA GLY A 374 1.20 -19.54 0.48
C GLY A 374 2.65 -19.91 0.26
N GLU A 375 3.06 -19.97 -1.00
CA GLU A 375 4.46 -20.21 -1.36
C GLU A 375 5.40 -19.13 -0.79
N VAL A 376 5.00 -17.84 -0.78
CA VAL A 376 5.78 -16.75 -0.16
C VAL A 376 5.92 -16.95 1.35
N LYS A 377 4.81 -17.25 2.05
CA LYS A 377 4.84 -17.47 3.50
C LYS A 377 5.68 -18.70 3.85
N ALA A 378 5.48 -19.81 3.14
CA ALA A 378 6.25 -21.04 3.33
C ALA A 378 7.75 -20.79 3.09
N PHE A 379 8.11 -20.13 1.99
CA PHE A 379 9.49 -19.77 1.70
C PHE A 379 10.10 -18.86 2.80
N ASP A 380 9.35 -17.89 3.28
CA ASP A 380 9.79 -16.97 4.34
C ASP A 380 9.99 -17.68 5.69
N GLU A 381 9.08 -18.59 6.05
CA GLU A 381 9.11 -19.37 7.29
C GLU A 381 10.29 -20.34 7.34
N MET A 382 10.76 -20.83 6.19
CA MET A 382 11.96 -21.66 6.11
C MET A 382 13.21 -20.90 6.55
N LYS A 383 13.28 -19.58 6.34
CA LYS A 383 14.43 -18.73 6.68
C LYS A 383 15.79 -19.16 6.12
N ILE A 384 15.79 -20.08 5.15
CA ILE A 384 17.01 -20.62 4.51
C ILE A 384 17.44 -19.83 3.26
N GLY A 385 16.53 -19.01 2.74
CA GLY A 385 16.71 -18.21 1.53
C GLY A 385 16.78 -19.01 0.23
N VAL A 386 17.02 -18.32 -0.89
CA VAL A 386 17.12 -18.90 -2.24
C VAL A 386 18.29 -19.88 -2.31
N LYS A 387 19.43 -19.55 -1.67
CA LYS A 387 20.59 -20.44 -1.59
C LYS A 387 20.24 -21.74 -0.89
N GLY A 388 19.45 -21.68 0.18
CA GLY A 388 18.93 -22.87 0.85
C GLY A 388 18.05 -23.73 -0.06
N LEU A 389 17.22 -23.13 -0.93
CA LEU A 389 16.47 -23.92 -1.92
C LEU A 389 17.41 -24.66 -2.88
N VAL A 390 18.42 -23.98 -3.41
CA VAL A 390 19.41 -24.57 -4.33
C VAL A 390 20.20 -25.69 -3.66
N ASP A 391 20.60 -25.51 -2.40
CA ASP A 391 21.31 -26.53 -1.62
C ASP A 391 20.45 -27.77 -1.36
N ASN A 392 19.13 -27.62 -1.33
CA ASN A 392 18.16 -28.73 -1.27
C ASN A 392 17.88 -29.39 -2.64
N GLY A 393 18.61 -29.00 -3.70
CA GLY A 393 18.58 -29.69 -4.99
C GLY A 393 17.34 -29.41 -5.84
N ILE A 394 16.72 -28.24 -5.72
CA ILE A 394 15.57 -27.89 -6.57
C ILE A 394 15.94 -27.90 -8.05
N THR A 395 15.07 -28.47 -8.87
CA THR A 395 15.21 -28.50 -10.34
C THR A 395 14.22 -27.57 -11.05
N LYS A 396 13.23 -27.05 -10.30
CA LYS A 396 12.28 -26.04 -10.76
C LYS A 396 12.20 -24.93 -9.73
N ILE A 397 12.14 -23.69 -10.19
CA ILE A 397 12.01 -22.57 -9.29
C ILE A 397 10.55 -22.44 -8.82
N PRO A 398 10.32 -22.13 -7.52
CA PRO A 398 8.98 -21.84 -7.03
C PRO A 398 8.35 -20.70 -7.84
N ARG A 399 7.03 -20.76 -8.03
CA ARG A 399 6.32 -19.84 -8.91
C ARG A 399 6.33 -18.40 -8.37
N ILE A 400 6.66 -18.19 -7.09
CA ILE A 400 6.85 -16.86 -6.50
C ILE A 400 8.00 -16.07 -7.14
N PHE A 401 8.94 -16.76 -7.80
CA PHE A 401 10.07 -16.16 -8.51
C PHE A 401 9.77 -15.93 -10.00
N HIS A 402 8.65 -16.44 -10.52
CA HIS A 402 8.29 -16.29 -11.93
C HIS A 402 7.99 -14.83 -12.26
N ASN A 403 8.83 -14.21 -13.08
CA ASN A 403 8.71 -12.82 -13.48
C ASN A 403 8.45 -12.71 -14.99
N PRO A 404 7.28 -12.23 -15.44
CA PRO A 404 6.97 -12.05 -16.86
C PRO A 404 7.95 -11.14 -17.62
N GLN A 405 8.65 -10.23 -16.93
CA GLN A 405 9.68 -9.39 -17.58
C GLN A 405 10.98 -10.13 -17.88
N ALA A 406 11.20 -11.32 -17.30
CA ALA A 406 12.36 -12.15 -17.60
C ALA A 406 12.29 -12.73 -19.03
N THR A 407 11.09 -12.95 -19.55
CA THR A 407 10.85 -13.55 -20.88
C THR A 407 10.70 -12.51 -22.00
N VAL A 408 10.74 -11.21 -21.69
CA VAL A 408 10.61 -10.15 -22.71
C VAL A 408 11.90 -10.08 -23.54
N THR A 409 11.78 -10.34 -24.84
CA THR A 409 12.89 -10.20 -25.78
C THR A 409 13.17 -8.72 -26.03
N ASN A 410 14.33 -8.24 -25.57
CA ASN A 410 14.76 -6.86 -25.78
C ASN A 410 15.60 -6.73 -27.06
N PRO A 411 15.56 -5.58 -27.75
CA PRO A 411 16.45 -5.33 -28.87
C PRO A 411 17.91 -5.37 -28.40
N LYS A 412 18.80 -5.90 -29.24
CA LYS A 412 20.23 -5.97 -28.92
C LYS A 412 20.87 -4.58 -29.09
N PRO A 413 21.70 -4.12 -28.15
CA PRO A 413 22.43 -2.87 -28.31
C PRO A 413 23.41 -2.95 -29.49
N PRO A 414 23.71 -1.81 -30.15
CA PRO A 414 24.85 -1.72 -31.06
C PRO A 414 26.15 -2.14 -30.36
N SER A 415 27.04 -2.86 -31.06
CA SER A 415 28.31 -3.32 -30.50
C SER A 415 29.25 -2.19 -30.04
N THR A 416 29.00 -0.97 -30.51
CA THR A 416 29.74 0.25 -30.14
C THR A 416 29.29 0.86 -28.81
N LEU A 417 28.19 0.39 -28.22
CA LEU A 417 27.60 0.96 -27.03
C LEU A 417 28.11 0.23 -25.78
N THR A 418 29.06 0.84 -25.06
CA THR A 418 29.67 0.27 -23.85
C THR A 418 29.61 1.27 -22.69
N ILE A 419 29.51 0.74 -21.46
CA ILE A 419 29.58 1.55 -20.25
C ILE A 419 30.98 2.16 -20.12
N PRO A 420 31.12 3.48 -19.88
CA PRO A 420 32.41 4.13 -19.75
C PRO A 420 33.26 3.54 -18.63
N THR A 421 34.56 3.41 -18.87
CA THR A 421 35.56 3.08 -17.84
C THR A 421 36.47 4.28 -17.62
N ILE A 422 36.59 4.72 -16.37
CA ILE A 422 37.34 5.90 -15.94
C ILE A 422 38.48 5.48 -15.03
N ASP A 423 39.69 5.86 -15.41
CA ASP A 423 40.88 5.72 -14.58
C ASP A 423 40.97 6.87 -13.58
N LEU A 424 41.00 6.55 -12.28
CA LEU A 424 41.06 7.54 -11.20
C LEU A 424 42.49 7.78 -10.67
N GLY A 425 43.53 7.20 -11.30
CA GLY A 425 44.92 7.51 -10.99
C GLY A 425 45.37 7.16 -9.57
N GLY A 426 44.73 6.19 -8.93
CA GLY A 426 44.97 5.81 -7.54
C GLY A 426 44.33 6.75 -6.50
N GLY A 427 43.52 7.72 -6.93
CA GLY A 427 43.03 8.81 -6.07
C GLY A 427 44.09 9.89 -5.80
N VAL A 428 45.24 9.83 -6.47
CA VAL A 428 46.35 10.78 -6.37
C VAL A 428 46.58 11.43 -7.73
N PHE A 429 46.14 12.68 -7.88
CA PHE A 429 46.08 13.38 -9.17
C PHE A 429 47.36 14.18 -9.50
N GLU A 430 48.54 13.57 -9.28
CA GLU A 430 49.85 14.22 -9.40
C GLU A 430 50.69 13.72 -10.62
N SER A 431 50.09 12.91 -11.49
CA SER A 431 50.80 12.19 -12.57
C SER A 431 50.19 12.42 -13.98
N THR A 432 50.27 11.42 -14.88
CA THR A 432 49.73 11.46 -16.27
C THR A 432 48.20 11.55 -16.36
N VAL A 433 47.50 11.43 -15.23
CA VAL A 433 46.06 11.57 -15.09
C VAL A 433 45.78 12.78 -14.20
N THR A 434 45.26 13.86 -14.79
CA THR A 434 44.96 15.07 -14.02
C THR A 434 43.55 15.03 -13.43
N ARG A 435 43.35 15.65 -12.26
CA ARG A 435 42.03 15.74 -11.62
C ARG A 435 40.99 16.35 -12.56
N LYS A 436 41.38 17.39 -13.31
CA LYS A 436 40.51 18.06 -14.29
C LYS A 436 40.02 17.11 -15.38
N GLU A 437 40.90 16.30 -15.96
CA GLU A 437 40.53 15.32 -16.98
C GLU A 437 39.60 14.23 -16.43
N VAL A 438 39.86 13.77 -15.20
CA VAL A 438 38.99 12.81 -14.51
C VAL A 438 37.61 13.42 -14.26
N THR A 439 37.54 14.64 -13.75
CA THR A 439 36.29 15.37 -13.51
C THR A 439 35.47 15.52 -14.79
N GLU A 440 36.08 15.86 -15.93
CA GLU A 440 35.38 15.93 -17.22
C GLU A 440 34.89 14.56 -17.72
N LYS A 441 35.67 13.50 -17.53
CA LYS A 441 35.24 12.13 -17.86
C LYS A 441 34.07 11.68 -16.99
N VAL A 442 34.11 11.98 -15.69
CA VAL A 442 33.03 11.69 -14.74
C VAL A 442 31.78 12.45 -15.16
N LYS A 443 31.91 13.75 -15.49
CA LYS A 443 30.81 14.56 -16.01
C LYS A 443 30.14 13.91 -17.22
N GLY A 444 30.92 13.61 -18.27
CA GLY A 444 30.40 13.02 -19.51
C GLY A 444 29.73 11.67 -19.28
N ALA A 445 30.28 10.83 -18.40
CA ALA A 445 29.67 9.55 -18.06
C ALA A 445 28.36 9.71 -17.27
N MET A 446 28.30 10.64 -16.31
CA MET A 446 27.11 10.89 -15.50
C MET A 446 25.98 11.58 -16.27
N GLU A 447 26.30 12.51 -17.19
CA GLU A 447 25.32 13.18 -18.07
C GLU A 447 24.74 12.21 -19.10
N LYS A 448 25.58 11.37 -19.70
CA LYS A 448 25.17 10.50 -20.80
C LYS A 448 24.61 9.16 -20.34
N PHE A 449 25.33 8.47 -19.45
CA PHE A 449 25.01 7.09 -19.09
C PHE A 449 24.40 6.96 -17.70
N GLY A 450 24.66 7.91 -16.80
CA GLY A 450 24.30 7.74 -15.38
C GLY A 450 25.06 6.60 -14.68
N PHE A 451 25.99 5.95 -15.38
CA PHE A 451 26.79 4.81 -14.94
C PHE A 451 28.22 4.88 -15.48
N PHE A 452 29.20 4.44 -14.70
CA PHE A 452 30.56 4.15 -15.18
C PHE A 452 31.27 3.12 -14.29
N GLN A 453 32.33 2.54 -14.84
CA GLN A 453 33.31 1.72 -14.12
C GLN A 453 34.50 2.58 -13.72
N ALA A 454 34.88 2.59 -12.45
CA ALA A 454 36.07 3.27 -11.95
C ALA A 454 37.19 2.26 -11.75
N ILE A 455 38.34 2.44 -12.42
CA ILE A 455 39.57 1.64 -12.20
C ILE A 455 40.64 2.50 -11.51
N ASN A 456 41.65 1.85 -10.94
CA ASN A 456 42.70 2.52 -10.16
C ASN A 456 42.10 3.46 -9.11
N HIS A 457 41.07 3.01 -8.40
CA HIS A 457 40.32 3.79 -7.41
C HIS A 457 41.01 3.92 -6.03
N GLY A 458 42.19 3.31 -5.85
CA GLY A 458 42.96 3.39 -4.60
C GLY A 458 42.60 2.33 -3.53
N ILE A 459 41.42 1.70 -3.60
CA ILE A 459 41.12 0.52 -2.76
C ILE A 459 41.98 -0.69 -3.21
N PRO A 460 42.75 -1.33 -2.31
CA PRO A 460 43.59 -2.49 -2.68
C PRO A 460 42.76 -3.67 -3.19
N LEU A 461 43.23 -4.33 -4.25
CA LEU A 461 42.55 -5.48 -4.85
C LEU A 461 42.33 -6.63 -3.86
N GLU A 462 43.30 -6.87 -2.97
CA GLU A 462 43.19 -7.88 -1.90
C GLU A 462 41.97 -7.63 -1.00
N VAL A 463 41.64 -6.37 -0.71
CA VAL A 463 40.46 -6.03 0.09
C VAL A 463 39.18 -6.34 -0.69
N LEU A 464 39.14 -6.03 -1.99
CA LEU A 464 37.99 -6.35 -2.84
C LEU A 464 37.75 -7.86 -2.93
N GLU A 465 38.81 -8.65 -3.13
CA GLU A 465 38.71 -10.12 -3.16
C GLU A 465 38.28 -10.69 -1.81
N LYS A 466 38.95 -10.31 -0.71
CA LYS A 466 38.57 -10.75 0.63
C LYS A 466 37.12 -10.39 0.97
N MET A 467 36.63 -9.23 0.50
CA MET A 467 35.25 -8.82 0.73
C MET A 467 34.29 -9.74 -0.04
N LYS A 468 34.56 -10.03 -1.31
CA LYS A 468 33.76 -11.00 -2.09
C LYS A 468 33.78 -12.38 -1.43
N ASP A 469 34.94 -12.86 -1.01
CA ASP A 469 35.10 -14.16 -0.37
C ASP A 469 34.43 -14.22 1.00
N GLY A 470 34.53 -13.17 1.81
CA GLY A 470 33.83 -13.08 3.09
C GLY A 470 32.31 -13.16 2.93
N ILE A 471 31.74 -12.48 1.94
CA ILE A 471 30.30 -12.56 1.65
C ILE A 471 29.90 -13.92 1.06
N ARG A 472 30.70 -14.49 0.15
CA ARG A 472 30.49 -15.87 -0.33
C ARG A 472 30.50 -16.86 0.84
N ALA A 473 31.49 -16.75 1.72
CA ALA A 473 31.62 -17.60 2.90
C ALA A 473 30.41 -17.43 3.82
N PHE A 474 29.94 -16.20 4.07
CA PHE A 474 28.74 -15.95 4.86
C PHE A 474 27.52 -16.70 4.29
N HIS A 475 27.25 -16.57 2.99
CA HIS A 475 26.10 -17.20 2.32
C HIS A 475 26.25 -18.71 2.14
N ALA A 476 27.48 -19.23 2.16
CA ALA A 476 27.78 -20.66 2.12
C ALA A 476 27.67 -21.36 3.49
N GLN A 477 27.53 -20.61 4.59
CA GLN A 477 27.32 -21.19 5.91
C GLN A 477 26.03 -22.01 5.99
N ASP A 478 26.04 -22.95 6.94
CA ASP A 478 24.85 -23.70 7.34
C ASP A 478 23.64 -22.75 7.58
N PRO A 479 22.42 -23.12 7.14
CA PRO A 479 21.24 -22.29 7.31
C PRO A 479 21.00 -21.83 8.76
N GLU A 480 21.29 -22.66 9.78
CA GLU A 480 21.06 -22.27 11.18
C GLU A 480 22.01 -21.16 11.65
N ALA A 481 23.24 -21.09 11.11
CA ALA A 481 24.16 -20.00 11.38
C ALA A 481 23.64 -18.68 10.77
N ARG A 482 23.13 -18.73 9.53
CA ARG A 482 22.56 -17.55 8.84
C ARG A 482 21.25 -17.09 9.45
N LYS A 483 20.43 -18.01 9.94
CA LYS A 483 19.11 -17.75 10.53
C LYS A 483 19.14 -16.82 11.75
N ARG A 484 20.25 -16.76 12.48
CA ARG A 484 20.47 -15.78 13.58
C ARG A 484 20.37 -14.34 13.12
N PHE A 485 20.76 -14.08 11.87
CA PHE A 485 20.67 -12.76 11.26
C PHE A 485 19.32 -12.54 10.55
N TYR A 486 18.45 -13.57 10.47
CA TYR A 486 17.20 -13.47 9.73
C TYR A 486 16.26 -12.44 10.36
N SER A 487 15.89 -11.41 9.60
CA SER A 487 14.89 -10.45 10.03
C SER A 487 14.25 -9.72 8.86
N ARG A 488 12.96 -9.41 9.01
CA ARG A 488 12.21 -8.49 8.14
C ARG A 488 11.97 -7.12 8.78
N GLU A 489 12.44 -6.91 10.00
CA GLU A 489 12.33 -5.63 10.70
C GLU A 489 13.14 -4.55 9.96
N LYS A 490 12.52 -3.41 9.66
CA LYS A 490 13.15 -2.35 8.88
C LYS A 490 14.24 -1.61 9.65
N THR A 491 14.05 -1.44 10.95
CA THR A 491 14.91 -0.71 11.90
C THR A 491 16.16 -1.46 12.32
N LYS A 492 16.23 -2.78 12.11
CA LYS A 492 17.41 -3.57 12.46
C LYS A 492 18.59 -3.21 11.54
N ALA A 493 19.71 -2.80 12.15
CA ALA A 493 20.93 -2.35 11.47
C ALA A 493 21.59 -3.46 10.64
N ILE A 494 21.59 -4.69 11.16
CA ILE A 494 22.12 -5.88 10.48
C ILE A 494 21.01 -6.92 10.34
N LYS A 495 20.78 -7.37 9.11
CA LYS A 495 19.80 -8.44 8.84
C LYS A 495 20.09 -9.21 7.57
N TYR A 496 19.71 -10.47 7.59
CA TYR A 496 19.70 -11.37 6.45
C TYR A 496 18.25 -11.66 6.05
N ASN A 497 17.94 -11.60 4.75
CA ASN A 497 16.67 -12.10 4.20
C ASN A 497 16.76 -12.28 2.68
N SER A 498 15.72 -12.91 2.12
CA SER A 498 15.49 -12.93 0.69
C SER A 498 14.41 -11.92 0.35
N ASN A 499 14.78 -10.91 -0.43
CA ASN A 499 13.95 -9.80 -0.87
C ASN A 499 13.35 -8.99 0.30
N SER A 500 13.75 -7.73 0.44
CA SER A 500 13.19 -6.80 1.43
C SER A 500 11.69 -6.56 1.22
N ASP A 501 11.20 -6.81 0.00
CA ASP A 501 9.85 -6.55 -0.45
C ASP A 501 9.08 -7.81 -0.87
N LEU A 502 9.52 -9.00 -0.42
CA LEU A 502 8.99 -10.33 -0.77
C LEU A 502 7.46 -10.40 -0.79
N TYR A 503 6.82 -9.84 0.25
CA TYR A 503 5.37 -9.89 0.44
C TYR A 503 4.60 -8.92 -0.46
N ASP A 504 5.24 -7.82 -0.86
CA ASP A 504 4.58 -6.79 -1.66
C ASP A 504 4.83 -7.00 -3.17
N ALA A 505 6.01 -7.51 -3.55
CA ALA A 505 6.42 -7.60 -4.95
C ALA A 505 5.55 -8.59 -5.74
N PRO A 506 5.26 -8.35 -7.04
CA PRO A 506 4.50 -9.30 -7.86
C PRO A 506 5.29 -10.60 -8.13
N ALA A 507 6.62 -10.51 -8.21
CA ALA A 507 7.54 -11.62 -8.29
C ALA A 507 8.74 -11.35 -7.37
N ALA A 508 9.21 -12.37 -6.66
CA ALA A 508 10.43 -12.31 -5.88
C ALA A 508 11.65 -12.40 -6.82
N SER A 509 12.74 -11.73 -6.46
CA SER A 509 14.01 -11.87 -7.18
C SER A 509 14.80 -13.08 -6.67
N TRP A 510 15.54 -13.74 -7.56
CA TRP A 510 16.37 -14.91 -7.27
C TRP A 510 17.68 -14.53 -6.57
N ARG A 511 17.59 -14.04 -5.33
CA ARG A 511 18.73 -13.63 -4.51
C ARG A 511 18.48 -13.67 -3.01
N ASP A 512 19.58 -13.80 -2.27
CA ASP A 512 19.67 -13.59 -0.82
C ASP A 512 20.50 -12.35 -0.52
N THR A 513 20.22 -11.66 0.60
CA THR A 513 20.89 -10.40 0.95
C THR A 513 21.20 -10.33 2.44
N LEU A 514 22.47 -10.09 2.76
CA LEU A 514 22.88 -9.57 4.05
C LEU A 514 22.94 -8.04 3.94
N SER A 515 22.09 -7.35 4.70
CA SER A 515 22.01 -5.89 4.76
C SER A 515 22.65 -5.39 6.04
N CYS A 516 23.50 -4.36 5.93
CA CYS A 516 24.19 -3.76 7.06
C CYS A 516 24.31 -2.24 6.90
N PHE A 517 23.79 -1.47 7.85
CA PHE A 517 24.10 -0.04 7.97
C PHE A 517 25.46 0.10 8.66
N MET A 518 26.47 0.61 7.94
CA MET A 518 27.85 0.72 8.45
C MET A 518 28.19 2.10 9.00
N PHE A 519 27.51 3.16 8.54
CA PHE A 519 27.75 4.53 8.95
C PHE A 519 26.42 5.30 9.07
N PRO A 520 26.32 6.30 9.97
CA PRO A 520 27.40 6.86 10.80
C PRO A 520 27.69 6.03 12.05
N ASP A 521 26.71 5.29 12.53
CA ASP A 521 26.81 4.46 13.72
C ASP A 521 27.33 3.08 13.34
N VAL A 522 28.65 2.90 13.39
CA VAL A 522 29.29 1.61 13.08
C VAL A 522 28.71 0.53 14.02
N PRO A 523 28.19 -0.59 13.47
CA PRO A 523 27.64 -1.65 14.30
C PRO A 523 28.66 -2.19 15.30
N LYS A 524 28.19 -2.68 16.44
CA LYS A 524 29.06 -3.37 17.39
C LYS A 524 29.66 -4.59 16.71
N THR A 525 30.95 -4.84 16.96
CA THR A 525 31.70 -5.94 16.33
C THR A 525 31.04 -7.31 16.55
N ASP A 526 30.40 -7.52 17.71
CA ASP A 526 29.70 -8.76 18.05
C ASP A 526 28.35 -8.94 17.32
N ASP A 527 27.79 -7.86 16.75
CA ASP A 527 26.55 -7.92 15.97
C ASP A 527 26.81 -8.31 14.50
N LEU A 528 28.06 -8.21 14.03
CA LEU A 528 28.47 -8.57 12.67
C LEU A 528 28.76 -10.07 12.56
N PRO A 529 28.54 -10.71 11.39
CA PRO A 529 28.86 -12.11 11.23
C PRO A 529 30.37 -12.38 11.36
N ASP A 530 30.75 -13.25 12.30
CA ASP A 530 32.13 -13.57 12.63
C ASP A 530 33.02 -13.85 11.41
N ILE A 531 32.47 -14.56 10.41
CA ILE A 531 33.18 -15.00 9.21
C ILE A 531 33.59 -13.85 8.27
N CYS A 532 32.91 -12.69 8.36
CA CYS A 532 33.17 -11.56 7.46
C CYS A 532 33.26 -10.21 8.18
N ARG A 533 33.16 -10.14 9.51
CA ARG A 533 33.14 -8.87 10.27
C ARG A 533 34.34 -7.97 10.01
N GLU A 534 35.56 -8.52 10.07
CA GLU A 534 36.79 -7.74 9.94
C GLU A 534 36.88 -7.12 8.54
N ILE A 535 36.59 -7.92 7.51
CA ILE A 535 36.64 -7.44 6.14
C ILE A 535 35.50 -6.48 5.81
N MET A 536 34.30 -6.65 6.37
CA MET A 536 33.21 -5.69 6.25
C MET A 536 33.60 -4.32 6.83
N LEU A 537 34.24 -4.31 8.01
CA LEU A 537 34.72 -3.10 8.66
C LEU A 537 35.83 -2.41 7.85
N ASP A 538 36.84 -3.15 7.38
CA ASP A 538 37.92 -2.57 6.56
C ASP A 538 37.41 -2.05 5.20
N TYR A 539 36.61 -2.86 4.50
CA TYR A 539 36.04 -2.48 3.21
C TYR A 539 35.14 -1.24 3.34
N SER A 540 34.24 -1.19 4.33
CA SER A 540 33.33 -0.05 4.51
C SER A 540 34.07 1.27 4.75
N LYS A 541 35.15 1.28 5.54
CA LYS A 541 36.00 2.46 5.76
C LYS A 541 36.63 2.95 4.46
N ARG A 542 37.17 2.04 3.65
CA ARG A 542 37.79 2.38 2.36
C ARG A 542 36.77 2.89 1.35
N VAL A 543 35.58 2.28 1.32
CA VAL A 543 34.47 2.74 0.48
C VAL A 543 33.97 4.11 0.91
N MET A 544 33.91 4.43 2.21
CA MET A 544 33.60 5.78 2.68
C MET A 544 34.58 6.81 2.13
N MET A 545 35.88 6.57 2.28
CA MET A 545 36.92 7.47 1.74
C MET A 545 36.81 7.61 0.21
N PHE A 546 36.55 6.51 -0.48
CA PHE A 546 36.37 6.53 -1.93
C PHE A 546 35.10 7.30 -2.34
N GLY A 547 33.99 7.13 -1.63
CA GLY A 547 32.75 7.87 -1.87
C GLY A 547 32.90 9.37 -1.63
N GLU A 548 33.66 9.78 -0.60
CA GLU A 548 33.99 11.19 -0.37
C GLU A 548 34.73 11.80 -1.57
N LEU A 549 35.74 11.12 -2.12
CA LEU A 549 36.44 11.56 -3.33
C LEU A 549 35.47 11.68 -4.53
N ILE A 550 34.58 10.71 -4.70
CA ILE A 550 33.60 10.73 -5.78
C ILE A 550 32.63 11.91 -5.63
N PHE A 551 32.15 12.21 -4.41
CA PHE A 551 31.33 13.38 -4.17
C PHE A 551 32.05 14.69 -4.48
N GLU A 552 33.38 14.75 -4.28
CA GLU A 552 34.16 15.91 -4.69
C GLU A 552 34.24 16.06 -6.20
N LEU A 553 34.57 14.99 -6.93
CA LEU A 553 34.63 14.98 -8.39
C LEU A 553 33.26 15.32 -9.01
N ILE A 554 32.16 14.81 -8.43
CA ILE A 554 30.80 15.15 -8.84
C ILE A 554 30.53 16.64 -8.58
N SER A 555 30.86 17.16 -7.41
CA SER A 555 30.65 18.59 -7.09
C SER A 555 31.41 19.49 -8.08
N GLU A 556 32.68 19.17 -8.37
CA GLU A 556 33.49 19.90 -9.35
C GLU A 556 32.90 19.80 -10.77
N SER A 557 32.44 18.62 -11.18
CA SER A 557 31.83 18.41 -12.51
C SER A 557 30.53 19.22 -12.71
N LEU A 558 29.86 19.56 -11.61
CA LEU A 558 28.68 20.41 -11.60
C LEU A 558 29.03 21.91 -11.63
N GLY A 559 30.31 22.27 -11.46
CA GLY A 559 30.79 23.65 -11.31
C GLY A 559 30.71 24.17 -9.87
N LEU A 560 30.58 23.27 -8.88
CA LEU A 560 30.48 23.61 -7.46
C LEU A 560 31.84 23.45 -6.76
N LYS A 561 31.92 23.95 -5.52
CA LYS A 561 33.10 23.69 -4.66
C LYS A 561 33.23 22.18 -4.40
N PRO A 562 34.45 21.62 -4.33
CA PRO A 562 34.65 20.17 -4.14
C PRO A 562 33.88 19.59 -2.95
N ASN A 563 33.78 20.31 -1.83
CA ASN A 563 33.10 19.81 -0.63
C ASN A 563 31.58 19.96 -0.63
N HIS A 564 30.96 20.53 -1.67
CA HIS A 564 29.55 20.94 -1.64
C HIS A 564 28.60 19.79 -1.29
N LEU A 565 28.67 18.64 -1.99
CA LEU A 565 27.80 17.49 -1.68
C LEU A 565 28.10 16.86 -0.31
N LYS A 566 29.32 16.99 0.20
CA LYS A 566 29.67 16.53 1.57
C LYS A 566 29.04 17.43 2.63
N GLU A 567 29.04 18.75 2.41
CA GLU A 567 28.34 19.74 3.24
C GLU A 567 26.81 19.58 3.19
N MET A 568 26.30 18.89 2.16
CA MET A 568 24.91 18.44 2.07
C MET A 568 24.62 17.11 2.80
N ASP A 569 25.58 16.59 3.55
CA ASP A 569 25.51 15.30 4.27
C ASP A 569 25.37 14.08 3.35
N CYS A 570 25.63 14.19 2.05
CA CYS A 570 25.50 13.06 1.12
C CYS A 570 26.50 11.93 1.41
N ALA A 571 27.61 12.23 2.08
CA ALA A 571 28.66 11.29 2.47
C ALA A 571 28.56 10.79 3.92
N LYS A 572 27.41 10.95 4.61
CA LYS A 572 27.28 10.59 6.04
C LYS A 572 26.83 9.15 6.30
N GLY A 573 25.97 8.61 5.44
CA GLY A 573 25.39 7.27 5.64
C GLY A 573 25.87 6.27 4.62
N LEU A 574 26.13 5.04 5.08
CA LEU A 574 26.51 3.93 4.22
C LEU A 574 25.69 2.69 4.55
N LEU A 575 24.80 2.30 3.64
CA LEU A 575 24.08 1.04 3.67
C LEU A 575 24.74 0.05 2.71
N MET A 576 25.22 -1.08 3.21
CA MET A 576 25.77 -2.16 2.39
C MET A 576 24.73 -3.27 2.20
N LEU A 577 24.45 -3.62 0.94
CA LEU A 577 23.67 -4.79 0.56
C LEU A 577 24.61 -5.82 -0.08
N CYS A 578 24.86 -6.89 0.66
CA CYS A 578 25.74 -7.99 0.28
C CYS A 578 24.90 -9.13 -0.30
N HIS A 579 24.77 -9.14 -1.62
CA HIS A 579 23.91 -10.04 -2.37
C HIS A 579 24.61 -11.34 -2.75
N CYS A 580 23.88 -12.44 -2.68
CA CYS A 580 24.21 -13.72 -3.29
C CYS A 580 23.10 -14.10 -4.29
N TYR A 581 23.49 -14.46 -5.50
CA TYR A 581 22.61 -14.93 -6.58
C TYR A 581 23.00 -16.38 -6.90
N PRO A 582 22.38 -17.35 -6.22
CA PRO A 582 22.65 -18.77 -6.46
C PRO A 582 22.34 -19.17 -7.92
N PRO A 583 22.96 -20.26 -8.41
CA PRO A 583 22.54 -20.90 -9.66
C PRO A 583 21.03 -21.09 -9.73
N CYS A 584 20.43 -20.69 -10.85
CA CYS A 584 19.00 -20.81 -11.10
C CYS A 584 18.77 -21.95 -12.10
N PRO A 585 17.94 -22.96 -11.77
CA PRO A 585 17.64 -24.04 -12.72
C PRO A 585 16.75 -23.59 -13.89
N GLU A 586 16.01 -22.48 -13.73
CA GLU A 586 15.14 -21.89 -14.75
C GLU A 586 15.41 -20.38 -14.88
N PRO A 587 16.60 -19.97 -15.36
CA PRO A 587 17.05 -18.58 -15.32
C PRO A 587 16.16 -17.64 -16.17
N ASP A 588 15.55 -18.16 -17.24
CA ASP A 588 14.67 -17.39 -18.13
C ASP A 588 13.32 -17.04 -17.50
N LEU A 589 12.97 -17.64 -16.35
CA LEU A 589 11.71 -17.40 -15.66
C LEU A 589 11.83 -16.37 -14.54
N THR A 590 13.02 -15.89 -14.19
CA THR A 590 13.22 -14.99 -13.05
C THR A 590 14.35 -13.98 -13.29
N LEU A 591 14.57 -13.09 -12.33
CA LEU A 591 15.65 -12.11 -12.34
C LEU A 591 16.36 -12.13 -10.99
N GLY A 592 17.68 -11.90 -10.99
CA GLY A 592 18.44 -11.66 -9.78
C GLY A 592 18.01 -10.38 -9.08
N ALA A 593 17.66 -9.35 -9.85
CA ALA A 593 16.98 -8.14 -9.37
C ALA A 593 16.11 -7.58 -10.51
N THR A 594 14.88 -7.16 -10.19
CA THR A 594 13.98 -6.53 -11.16
C THR A 594 14.51 -5.17 -11.62
N GLN A 595 13.98 -4.65 -12.73
CA GLN A 595 14.32 -3.29 -13.17
C GLN A 595 13.97 -2.24 -12.10
N HIS A 596 14.91 -1.35 -11.79
CA HIS A 596 14.73 -0.27 -10.82
C HIS A 596 15.78 0.84 -11.01
N THR A 597 15.52 1.99 -10.40
CA THR A 597 16.51 3.04 -10.13
C THR A 597 16.90 3.01 -8.65
N ASP A 598 18.16 3.37 -8.36
CA ASP A 598 18.62 3.49 -6.98
C ASP A 598 18.08 4.75 -6.32
N ARG A 599 17.92 4.68 -4.99
CA ARG A 599 17.42 5.78 -4.15
C ARG A 599 18.52 6.43 -3.31
N SER A 600 19.76 6.03 -3.53
CA SER A 600 20.96 6.60 -2.92
C SER A 600 21.34 7.92 -3.60
N PHE A 601 22.21 8.68 -2.93
CA PHE A 601 22.95 9.75 -3.58
C PHE A 601 23.90 9.17 -4.61
N ILE A 602 24.70 8.19 -4.21
CA ILE A 602 25.49 7.34 -5.11
C ILE A 602 25.47 5.89 -4.63
N THR A 603 25.54 4.94 -5.56
CA THR A 603 25.82 3.54 -5.25
C THR A 603 27.20 3.17 -5.75
N ILE A 604 27.99 2.48 -4.93
CA ILE A 604 29.28 1.91 -5.31
C ILE A 604 29.14 0.39 -5.30
N LEU A 605 29.21 -0.25 -6.46
CA LEU A 605 29.01 -1.69 -6.59
C LEU A 605 30.33 -2.41 -6.87
N LEU A 606 30.64 -3.38 -6.00
CA LEU A 606 31.64 -4.41 -6.21
C LEU A 606 30.95 -5.67 -6.72
N GLN A 607 31.33 -6.16 -7.90
CA GLN A 607 30.81 -7.40 -8.47
C GLN A 607 31.93 -8.43 -8.67
N ASP A 608 31.55 -9.69 -8.75
CA ASP A 608 32.47 -10.76 -9.13
C ASP A 608 32.59 -10.94 -10.66
N HIS A 609 33.28 -12.01 -11.05
CA HIS A 609 33.62 -12.32 -12.43
C HIS A 609 32.45 -12.86 -13.27
N ILE A 610 31.27 -13.13 -12.68
CA ILE A 610 30.14 -13.76 -13.38
C ILE A 610 29.33 -12.73 -14.19
N GLY A 611 29.22 -11.49 -13.70
CA GLY A 611 28.48 -10.43 -14.38
C GLY A 611 26.97 -10.58 -14.28
N GLY A 612 26.21 -10.09 -15.26
CA GLY A 612 24.75 -10.16 -15.27
C GLY A 612 24.03 -8.90 -14.77
N LEU A 613 24.76 -7.84 -14.41
CA LEU A 613 24.19 -6.50 -14.28
C LEU A 613 23.91 -5.93 -15.68
N GLN A 614 22.72 -5.39 -15.87
CA GLN A 614 22.32 -4.68 -17.09
C GLN A 614 21.82 -3.28 -16.76
N VAL A 615 22.18 -2.30 -17.59
CA VAL A 615 21.77 -0.90 -17.48
C VAL A 615 20.94 -0.52 -18.70
N LEU A 616 19.82 0.16 -18.50
CA LEU A 616 18.96 0.64 -19.58
C LEU A 616 19.48 2.00 -20.08
N HIS A 617 19.86 2.07 -21.34
CA HIS A 617 20.32 3.30 -21.99
C HIS A 617 19.87 3.32 -23.45
N ASP A 618 19.29 4.43 -23.90
CA ASP A 618 18.72 4.61 -25.24
C ASP A 618 17.75 3.49 -25.68
N GLY A 619 16.98 2.94 -24.73
CA GLY A 619 16.03 1.85 -24.97
C GLY A 619 16.65 0.45 -25.08
N TYR A 620 17.96 0.33 -24.86
CA TYR A 620 18.68 -0.94 -24.86
C TYR A 620 19.14 -1.33 -23.46
N TRP A 621 19.02 -2.60 -23.13
CA TRP A 621 19.67 -3.18 -21.96
C TRP A 621 21.12 -3.54 -22.32
N ILE A 622 22.07 -2.81 -21.73
CA ILE A 622 23.51 -2.97 -21.94
C ILE A 622 24.08 -3.81 -20.80
N ASP A 623 24.79 -4.89 -21.12
CA ASP A 623 25.54 -5.66 -20.14
C ASP A 623 26.72 -4.85 -19.59
N VAL A 624 26.90 -4.90 -18.26
CA VAL A 624 28.08 -4.33 -17.61
C VAL A 624 29.10 -5.44 -17.39
N PRO A 625 30.14 -5.54 -18.24
CA PRO A 625 31.11 -6.63 -18.15
C PRO A 625 31.85 -6.55 -16.81
N PRO A 626 32.09 -7.69 -16.14
CA PRO A 626 32.95 -7.75 -14.97
C PRO A 626 34.34 -7.22 -15.27
N ASN A 627 34.82 -6.33 -14.42
CA ASN A 627 36.21 -5.92 -14.37
C ASN A 627 36.70 -6.07 -12.92
N PRO A 628 37.68 -6.93 -12.64
CA PRO A 628 38.13 -7.24 -11.29
C PRO A 628 38.71 -6.02 -10.56
N ASN A 629 39.13 -5.00 -11.29
CA ASN A 629 39.70 -3.76 -10.76
C ASN A 629 38.70 -2.60 -10.74
N ALA A 630 37.42 -2.85 -11.04
CA ALA A 630 36.43 -1.79 -11.19
C ALA A 630 35.36 -1.77 -10.09
N LEU A 631 34.99 -0.54 -9.71
CA LEU A 631 33.76 -0.25 -8.96
C LEU A 631 32.77 0.48 -9.86
N ILE A 632 31.49 0.17 -9.75
CA ILE A 632 30.44 0.78 -10.60
C ILE A 632 29.70 1.87 -9.81
N LEU A 633 29.41 3.01 -10.46
CA LEU A 633 28.78 4.18 -9.84
C LEU A 633 27.51 4.66 -10.55
N ASN A 634 26.52 5.18 -9.81
CA ASN A 634 25.31 5.86 -10.32
C ASN A 634 24.85 7.03 -9.41
N LEU A 635 23.95 7.92 -9.88
CA LEU A 635 23.65 9.22 -9.21
C LEU A 635 22.28 9.86 -9.58
N ILE A 636 21.85 10.88 -8.79
CA ILE A 636 20.66 11.75 -9.00
C ILE A 636 21.05 13.25 -8.86
N THR A 637 20.85 14.12 -9.87
CA THR A 637 21.10 15.60 -9.78
C THR A 637 20.15 16.51 -10.59
N ASN A 638 18.85 16.54 -10.27
CA ASN A 638 17.87 17.42 -10.95
C ASN A 638 17.90 17.33 -12.50
N ASP A 639 18.08 16.10 -13.02
CA ASP A 639 18.26 15.75 -14.43
C ASP A 639 19.50 16.31 -15.13
N LYS A 640 20.47 16.91 -14.41
CA LYS A 640 21.78 17.21 -15.01
C LYS A 640 22.58 15.92 -15.18
N PHE A 641 22.55 15.04 -14.18
CA PHE A 641 22.98 13.64 -14.29
C PHE A 641 21.76 12.72 -14.24
N VAL A 642 21.84 11.65 -15.02
CA VAL A 642 20.72 10.75 -15.25
C VAL A 642 20.78 9.61 -14.25
N SER A 643 19.69 9.41 -13.49
CA SER A 643 19.47 8.16 -12.77
C SER A 643 18.81 7.18 -13.72
N VAL A 644 19.50 6.09 -14.04
CA VAL A 644 19.04 5.11 -15.04
C VAL A 644 18.53 3.84 -14.41
N GLU A 645 17.56 3.23 -15.08
CA GLU A 645 17.06 1.91 -14.70
C GLU A 645 18.13 0.85 -14.94
N HIS A 646 18.25 -0.07 -14.00
CA HIS A 646 19.15 -1.21 -14.09
C HIS A 646 18.47 -2.47 -13.54
N ARG A 647 18.93 -3.64 -13.96
CA ARG A 647 18.43 -4.96 -13.51
C ARG A 647 19.58 -5.95 -13.38
N VAL A 648 19.34 -7.07 -12.71
CA VAL A 648 20.32 -8.16 -12.62
C VAL A 648 19.66 -9.44 -13.14
N LEU A 649 20.28 -10.08 -14.13
CA LEU A 649 19.80 -11.34 -14.69
C LEU A 649 19.93 -12.48 -13.66
N ALA A 650 19.07 -13.48 -13.79
CA ALA A 650 19.22 -14.71 -13.01
C ALA A 650 20.48 -15.46 -13.46
N ASN A 651 21.21 -16.02 -12.50
CA ASN A 651 22.46 -16.72 -12.76
C ASN A 651 22.20 -18.13 -13.31
N GLY A 652 22.40 -18.35 -14.61
CA GLY A 652 22.32 -19.68 -15.23
C GLY A 652 23.60 -20.52 -15.12
N GLY A 653 24.63 -20.03 -14.44
CA GLY A 653 25.91 -20.70 -14.26
C GLY A 653 25.91 -21.78 -13.17
N LYS A 654 27.10 -22.33 -12.85
CA LYS A 654 27.28 -23.39 -11.84
C LYS A 654 27.66 -22.87 -10.46
N GLU A 655 28.28 -21.70 -10.38
CA GLU A 655 28.73 -21.11 -9.13
C GLU A 655 27.86 -19.89 -8.76
N PRO A 656 27.65 -19.58 -7.47
CA PRO A 656 26.89 -18.40 -7.06
C PRO A 656 27.59 -17.10 -7.43
N ARG A 657 26.83 -16.14 -7.96
CA ARG A 657 27.29 -14.76 -8.16
C ARG A 657 27.18 -14.00 -6.84
N THR A 658 28.19 -13.20 -6.53
CA THR A 658 28.21 -12.30 -5.37
C THR A 658 28.39 -10.86 -5.81
N SER A 659 27.70 -9.94 -5.14
CA SER A 659 27.95 -8.51 -5.28
C SER A 659 27.73 -7.76 -3.98
N VAL A 660 28.50 -6.70 -3.76
CA VAL A 660 28.37 -5.80 -2.62
C VAL A 660 28.01 -4.42 -3.14
N ALA A 661 26.77 -3.99 -2.91
CA ALA A 661 26.28 -2.67 -3.28
C ALA A 661 26.33 -1.77 -2.05
N SER A 662 27.14 -0.71 -2.13
CA SER A 662 27.35 0.27 -1.06
C SER A 662 26.60 1.55 -1.40
N PHE A 663 25.47 1.78 -0.74
CA PHE A 663 24.56 2.89 -0.95
C PHE A 663 24.90 4.05 -0.01
N PHE A 664 25.25 5.20 -0.58
CA PHE A 664 25.35 6.45 0.17
C PHE A 664 23.96 7.06 0.31
N VAL A 665 23.46 7.14 1.55
CA VAL A 665 22.08 7.51 1.86
C VAL A 665 22.03 8.44 3.05
N HIS A 666 20.92 9.15 3.24
CA HIS A 666 20.69 9.87 4.48
C HIS A 666 20.50 8.87 5.63
N PRO A 667 21.27 8.97 6.73
CA PRO A 667 21.15 8.04 7.84
C PRO A 667 19.81 8.17 8.56
N PRO A 668 19.17 7.05 8.98
CA PRO A 668 17.96 7.10 9.81
C PRO A 668 18.18 7.73 11.19
N SER A 669 19.44 7.76 11.68
CA SER A 669 19.82 8.30 12.99
C SER A 669 20.11 9.80 13.01
N ILE A 670 20.16 10.44 11.84
CA ILE A 670 20.37 11.89 11.71
C ILE A 670 19.01 12.56 11.47
N SER A 671 18.80 13.75 12.04
CA SER A 671 17.59 14.54 11.83
C SER A 671 17.31 14.73 10.34
N PRO A 672 16.04 14.55 9.90
CA PRO A 672 15.71 14.54 8.49
C PRO A 672 16.05 15.89 7.84
N ARG A 673 16.97 15.84 6.88
CA ARG A 673 17.33 16.98 6.04
C ARG A 673 16.39 17.06 4.84
N VAL A 674 15.99 18.27 4.47
CA VAL A 674 15.26 18.51 3.23
C VAL A 674 16.25 18.51 2.07
N TYR A 675 16.00 17.67 1.08
CA TYR A 675 16.75 17.58 -0.17
C TYR A 675 15.89 18.10 -1.32
N GLY A 676 16.48 18.87 -2.23
CA GLY A 676 15.84 19.39 -3.42
C GLY A 676 16.88 19.77 -4.46
N PRO A 677 16.46 20.40 -5.58
CA PRO A 677 17.40 20.91 -6.57
C PRO A 677 18.45 21.84 -5.95
N ILE A 678 19.72 21.60 -6.25
CA ILE A 678 20.84 22.43 -5.77
C ILE A 678 20.64 23.85 -6.33
N LYS A 679 20.51 24.83 -5.44
CA LYS A 679 20.10 26.21 -5.80
C LYS A 679 21.08 26.87 -6.76
N GLU A 680 22.37 26.61 -6.57
CA GLU A 680 23.47 27.12 -7.39
C GLU A 680 23.45 26.59 -8.84
N LEU A 681 22.71 25.51 -9.10
CA LEU A 681 22.54 24.93 -10.45
C LEU A 681 21.25 25.40 -11.13
N LEU A 682 20.42 26.18 -10.44
CA LEU A 682 19.18 26.70 -10.99
C LEU A 682 19.41 28.01 -11.73
N SER A 683 18.80 28.14 -12.89
CA SER A 683 18.79 29.36 -13.70
C SER A 683 17.47 29.46 -14.46
N GLU A 684 17.22 30.56 -15.18
CA GLU A 684 16.07 30.65 -16.09
C GLU A 684 16.07 29.53 -17.15
N GLU A 685 17.26 29.13 -17.62
CA GLU A 685 17.44 28.06 -18.59
C GLU A 685 17.41 26.65 -17.96
N ASN A 686 17.58 26.54 -16.63
CA ASN A 686 17.50 25.29 -15.88
C ASN A 686 16.66 25.46 -14.61
N PRO A 687 15.33 25.61 -14.74
CA PRO A 687 14.44 25.77 -13.59
C PRO A 687 14.40 24.49 -12.73
N PRO A 688 13.95 24.59 -11.47
CA PRO A 688 13.80 23.41 -10.62
C PRO A 688 12.82 22.43 -11.27
N LYS A 689 13.26 21.19 -11.49
CA LYS A 689 12.42 20.12 -12.06
C LYS A 689 11.80 19.26 -10.98
N TYR A 690 12.34 19.28 -9.76
CA TYR A 690 11.88 18.48 -8.63
C TYR A 690 11.55 19.33 -7.40
N ARG A 691 10.56 18.90 -6.63
CA ARG A 691 10.15 19.47 -5.35
C ARG A 691 11.15 19.08 -4.26
N GLU A 692 11.28 19.94 -3.26
CA GLU A 692 11.97 19.61 -2.02
C GLU A 692 11.25 18.47 -1.27
N THR A 693 12.00 17.52 -0.73
CA THR A 693 11.49 16.35 -0.01
C THR A 693 12.43 15.93 1.11
N THR A 694 11.91 15.27 2.14
CA THR A 694 12.76 14.54 3.10
C THR A 694 12.97 13.09 2.62
N PRO A 695 14.02 12.40 3.11
CA PRO A 695 14.25 10.97 2.84
C PRO A 695 13.07 10.07 3.23
N GLU A 696 12.38 10.39 4.34
CA GLU A 696 11.22 9.64 4.84
C GLU A 696 10.03 9.82 3.91
N ALA A 697 9.78 11.06 3.48
CA ALA A 697 8.71 11.37 2.54
C ALA A 697 8.95 10.67 1.18
N SER A 698 10.19 10.72 0.66
CA SER A 698 10.57 10.04 -0.59
C SER A 698 10.36 8.52 -0.50
N ASN A 699 10.81 7.89 0.59
CA ASN A 699 10.59 6.45 0.82
C ASN A 699 9.10 6.08 0.91
N HIS A 700 8.29 6.96 1.47
CA HIS A 700 6.84 6.77 1.58
C HIS A 700 6.10 6.98 0.24
N TYR A 701 6.53 7.94 -0.60
CA TYR A 701 5.95 8.16 -1.94
C TYR A 701 6.24 7.01 -2.90
N VAL A 702 7.46 6.48 -2.90
CA VAL A 702 7.87 5.40 -3.83
C VAL A 702 7.28 4.03 -3.40
N ALA A 703 6.98 3.82 -2.11
CA ALA A 703 6.27 2.62 -1.66
C ALA A 703 4.81 2.51 -2.16
N ARG A 704 4.25 3.59 -2.74
CA ARG A 704 2.84 3.69 -3.15
C ARG A 704 2.55 3.39 -4.63
N LYS A 705 3.55 3.25 -5.51
CA LYS A 705 3.36 2.79 -6.91
C LYS A 705 4.43 1.81 -7.39
N ARG A 706 3.98 0.77 -8.10
CA ARG A 706 4.78 -0.31 -8.74
C ARG A 706 4.31 -0.57 -10.18
N ASP A 707 4.02 0.50 -10.91
CA ASP A 707 3.56 0.42 -12.31
C ASP A 707 4.72 0.58 -13.33
N GLY A 708 5.96 0.35 -12.92
CA GLY A 708 7.12 0.46 -13.81
C GLY A 708 7.48 1.90 -14.23
N ASN A 709 6.98 2.93 -13.54
CA ASN A 709 7.41 4.32 -13.74
C ASN A 709 8.56 4.69 -12.78
N ASN A 710 9.51 5.49 -13.29
CA ASN A 710 10.69 5.98 -12.56
C ASN A 710 10.31 6.63 -11.21
N SER A 711 10.99 6.25 -10.13
CA SER A 711 10.76 6.74 -8.76
C SER A 711 10.80 8.26 -8.62
N LEU A 712 11.51 8.95 -9.51
CA LEU A 712 11.66 10.41 -9.50
C LEU A 712 10.44 11.17 -10.06
N SER A 713 9.55 10.52 -10.81
CA SER A 713 8.43 11.22 -11.48
C SER A 713 7.46 11.91 -10.51
N HIS A 714 7.35 11.40 -9.29
CA HIS A 714 6.46 11.95 -8.25
C HIS A 714 7.02 13.19 -7.57
N LEU A 715 8.34 13.36 -7.59
CA LEU A 715 8.98 14.56 -7.09
C LEU A 715 9.01 15.65 -8.16
N ARG A 716 8.69 15.35 -9.42
CA ARG A 716 8.77 16.31 -10.53
C ARG A 716 7.72 17.43 -10.35
N ILE A 717 8.10 18.68 -10.61
CA ILE A 717 7.27 19.89 -10.47
C ILE A 717 6.17 19.94 -11.53
#